data_AF-A0A5R9B7F4-F1
#
_entry.id   AF-A0A5R9B7F4-F1
#
_cell.length_a   1.000
_cell.length_b   1.000
_cell.length_c   1.000
_cell.angle_alpha   90.00
_cell.angle_beta   90.00
_cell.angle_gamma   90.00
#
_symmetry.space_group_name_H-M   'P 1'
#
loop_
_entity.id
_entity.type
_entity.pdbx_description
1 polymer ?
#
loop_
_entity_poly.entity_id
_entity_poly.type
_entity_poly.pdbx_seq_one_letter_code
_entity_poly.pdbx_strand_id
1 'polypeptide(L)'
;MVKRLVMGAEAAQKAIRAAASLPGVDTALARGVLTADRVINPGAATRLRPKKTALTSFHEKVATVLFEANRDGAKKLLAQLDPETIHDAAALERLALRFTKLKEYSAALTLRERAATLEPNNPLRWVALAKSRQRNSWGAVVHDPVAGLEHGPTSDTTAAREALATAQDVAPESPFVMHERGKLEFAHGDWPTGLELLRQAAQMEPQVQRWNDLAAAYRKPHVADLDKSLDAYENALTLQPRNLTAFRGLLLMGCRADQDWARLWRNAEQFEQARTRRSRRSRMELMRHLRPMFTADATESDISAALVRLNVASIKGHRLSWPTTSLLIYRLHFARRMKPGFALRREQAERTIAWLGTTSAGHSRHRQKLLSALLYLERYAEAQQLIDPMPWQPASTAERHRLEKMAADAHLIQGRTTQLVAYARARAEDLPLPNEHTFRELITGQRIAVVGPADTGDRLGELIDAYDVIIRPRLMTEFTDNDAARLGSRTDISYFSGRDLTDFMPVAKDAVEAGDLKMVVGRGLSMSSFTEQIPDWLRFYRHDFSLGFHGPPMGIGRILYDVLQFEPAEIGLFNIDFFTGQTAFGAGYREDKDSGLGPYSIVNEIILAHDLVFEHRLTKAIADSGVLTGYGVAGDVMNASEEDYLQKLAESPALKTHSR
;
A
#
# COMPACT_ATOMS: atom_id res chain seq x y z
N MET A 1 -24.96 7.84 8.89
CA MET A 1 -24.62 9.16 8.29
C MET A 1 -23.93 9.00 6.94
N VAL A 2 -22.82 8.24 6.82
CA VAL A 2 -22.11 8.02 5.54
C VAL A 2 -23.02 7.46 4.43
N LYS A 3 -23.81 6.41 4.71
CA LYS A 3 -24.75 5.84 3.73
C LYS A 3 -25.74 6.88 3.15
N ARG A 4 -26.27 7.78 3.98
CA ARG A 4 -27.18 8.85 3.53
C ARG A 4 -26.46 9.91 2.68
N LEU A 5 -25.22 10.25 3.04
CA LEU A 5 -24.40 11.18 2.25
C LEU A 5 -24.02 10.60 0.89
N VAL A 6 -23.67 9.31 0.84
CA VAL A 6 -23.36 8.60 -0.42
C VAL A 6 -24.59 8.53 -1.31
N MET A 7 -25.73 8.09 -0.78
CA MET A 7 -26.98 8.04 -1.55
C MET A 7 -27.43 9.42 -2.05
N GLY A 8 -27.25 10.47 -1.22
CA GLY A 8 -27.53 11.85 -1.63
C GLY A 8 -26.61 12.35 -2.74
N ALA A 9 -25.30 12.02 -2.67
CA ALA A 9 -24.35 12.35 -3.71
C ALA A 9 -24.66 11.62 -5.02
N GLU A 10 -24.99 10.33 -4.98
CA GLU A 10 -25.40 9.56 -6.16
C GLU A 10 -26.67 10.12 -6.81
N ALA A 11 -27.69 10.46 -6.02
CA ALA A 11 -28.91 11.09 -6.52
C ALA A 11 -28.62 12.43 -7.21
N ALA A 12 -27.75 13.26 -6.61
CA ALA A 12 -27.31 14.52 -7.21
C ALA A 12 -26.53 14.28 -8.52
N GLN A 13 -25.63 13.30 -8.56
CA GLN A 13 -24.89 12.95 -9.77
C GLN A 13 -25.82 12.49 -10.90
N LYS A 14 -26.83 11.65 -10.60
CA LYS A 14 -27.82 11.23 -11.59
C LYS A 14 -28.64 12.40 -12.12
N ALA A 15 -29.10 13.28 -11.22
CA ALA A 15 -29.85 14.48 -11.62
C ALA A 15 -29.02 15.39 -12.53
N ILE A 16 -27.74 15.59 -12.22
CA ILE A 16 -26.83 16.38 -13.07
C ILE A 16 -26.62 15.74 -14.42
N ARG A 17 -26.39 14.42 -14.49
CA ARG A 17 -26.21 13.72 -15.76
C ARG A 17 -27.47 13.84 -16.64
N ALA A 18 -28.66 13.74 -16.03
CA ALA A 18 -29.92 13.95 -16.73
C ALA A 18 -30.13 15.39 -17.18
N ALA A 19 -29.71 16.39 -16.38
CA ALA A 19 -29.80 17.79 -16.77
C ALA A 19 -28.76 18.14 -17.86
N ALA A 20 -27.56 17.59 -17.78
CA ALA A 20 -26.45 17.83 -18.70
C ALA A 20 -26.68 17.23 -20.10
N SER A 21 -27.63 16.30 -20.27
CA SER A 21 -28.00 15.80 -21.60
C SER A 21 -28.77 16.81 -22.44
N LEU A 22 -29.24 17.91 -21.85
CA LEU A 22 -29.89 19.00 -22.58
C LEU A 22 -28.83 19.90 -23.24
N PRO A 23 -28.95 20.25 -24.53
CA PRO A 23 -27.98 21.09 -25.23
C PRO A 23 -27.72 22.43 -24.51
N GLY A 24 -26.44 22.73 -24.25
CA GLY A 24 -26.00 23.99 -23.62
C GLY A 24 -26.16 24.05 -22.09
N VAL A 25 -26.97 23.17 -21.50
CA VAL A 25 -27.18 23.11 -20.05
C VAL A 25 -25.93 22.58 -19.33
N ASP A 26 -25.20 21.66 -19.94
CA ASP A 26 -23.94 21.14 -19.43
C ASP A 26 -22.91 22.26 -19.13
N THR A 27 -22.67 23.16 -20.07
CA THR A 27 -21.69 24.24 -19.92
C THR A 27 -22.18 25.27 -18.90
N ALA A 28 -23.49 25.57 -18.91
CA ALA A 28 -24.12 26.46 -17.92
C ALA A 28 -24.02 25.90 -16.50
N LEU A 29 -24.23 24.59 -16.30
CA LEU A 29 -24.07 23.91 -15.01
C LEU A 29 -22.62 23.97 -14.53
N ALA A 30 -21.64 23.72 -15.41
CA ALA A 30 -20.22 23.82 -15.06
C ALA A 30 -19.86 25.24 -14.60
N ARG A 31 -20.33 26.28 -15.30
CA ARG A 31 -20.16 27.69 -14.90
C ARG A 31 -20.86 27.99 -13.57
N GLY A 32 -22.11 27.54 -13.40
CA GLY A 32 -22.88 27.75 -12.18
C GLY A 32 -22.22 27.16 -10.94
N VAL A 33 -21.61 25.97 -11.05
CA VAL A 33 -20.83 25.34 -9.97
C VAL A 33 -19.64 26.22 -9.57
N LEU A 34 -18.94 26.82 -10.53
CA LEU A 34 -17.80 27.71 -10.27
C LEU A 34 -18.22 29.04 -9.65
N THR A 35 -19.33 29.62 -10.12
CA THR A 35 -19.89 30.86 -9.57
C THR A 35 -20.36 30.68 -8.13
N ALA A 36 -21.02 29.56 -7.82
CA ALA A 36 -21.44 29.24 -6.46
C ALA A 36 -20.25 29.08 -5.50
N ASP A 37 -19.15 28.48 -5.96
CA ASP A 37 -17.93 28.30 -5.16
C ASP A 37 -17.26 29.64 -4.81
N ARG A 38 -17.29 30.61 -5.75
CA ARG A 38 -16.79 31.99 -5.53
C ARG A 38 -17.53 32.69 -4.39
N VAL A 39 -18.85 32.56 -4.35
CA VAL A 39 -19.69 33.24 -3.35
C VAL A 39 -19.48 32.64 -1.95
N ILE A 40 -19.28 31.33 -1.85
CA ILE A 40 -19.35 30.64 -0.57
C ILE A 40 -17.97 30.36 0.04
N ASN A 41 -16.90 30.34 -0.75
CA ASN A 41 -15.57 29.97 -0.26
C ASN A 41 -14.42 30.86 -0.81
N PRO A 42 -14.41 32.17 -0.49
CA PRO A 42 -13.35 33.07 -0.95
C PRO A 42 -11.96 32.76 -0.35
N GLY A 43 -11.90 32.04 0.78
CA GLY A 43 -10.68 31.91 1.59
C GLY A 43 -9.72 30.76 1.22
N ALA A 44 -10.19 29.70 0.57
CA ALA A 44 -9.36 28.51 0.32
C ALA A 44 -8.23 28.75 -0.71
N ALA A 45 -8.40 29.73 -1.60
CA ALA A 45 -7.44 30.06 -2.65
C ALA A 45 -6.52 31.25 -2.32
N THR A 46 -6.68 31.88 -1.16
CA THR A 46 -6.09 33.21 -0.88
C THR A 46 -5.35 33.30 0.46
N ARG A 47 -5.47 32.30 1.36
CA ARG A 47 -4.84 32.35 2.69
C ARG A 47 -3.99 31.13 2.95
N LEU A 48 -2.81 31.36 3.54
CA LEU A 48 -1.92 30.29 4.05
C LEU A 48 -2.61 29.45 5.13
N ARG A 49 -3.62 30.02 5.81
CA ARG A 49 -4.44 29.39 6.84
C ARG A 49 -5.93 29.64 6.61
N PRO A 50 -6.59 28.90 5.71
CA PRO A 50 -8.04 28.99 5.61
C PRO A 50 -8.64 28.25 6.81
N LYS A 51 -9.33 28.97 7.72
CA LYS A 51 -10.23 28.34 8.71
C LYS A 51 -11.36 27.66 7.93
N LYS A 52 -11.19 26.39 7.58
CA LYS A 52 -12.26 25.60 6.94
C LYS A 52 -13.33 25.31 7.99
N THR A 53 -14.50 25.90 7.82
CA THR A 53 -15.68 25.50 8.59
C THR A 53 -16.22 24.19 8.00
N ALA A 54 -17.03 23.45 8.77
CA ALA A 54 -17.69 22.25 8.26
C ALA A 54 -18.53 22.54 7.00
N LEU A 55 -19.15 23.73 6.95
CA LEU A 55 -19.96 24.20 5.83
C LEU A 55 -19.12 24.45 4.57
N THR A 56 -18.01 25.19 4.68
CA THR A 56 -17.15 25.46 3.51
C THR A 56 -16.52 24.18 2.98
N SER A 57 -16.12 23.25 3.85
CA SER A 57 -15.63 21.93 3.42
C SER A 57 -16.72 21.10 2.74
N PHE A 58 -17.97 21.18 3.21
CA PHE A 58 -19.09 20.49 2.58
C PHE A 58 -19.37 21.04 1.18
N HIS A 59 -19.44 22.36 1.02
CA HIS A 59 -19.69 22.99 -0.28
C HIS A 59 -18.57 22.73 -1.29
N GLU A 60 -17.31 22.79 -0.88
CA GLU A 60 -16.17 22.47 -1.75
C GLU A 60 -16.27 21.03 -2.30
N LYS A 61 -16.69 20.08 -1.44
CA LYS A 61 -16.92 18.69 -1.83
C LYS A 61 -18.10 18.56 -2.79
N VAL A 62 -19.21 19.23 -2.50
CA VAL A 62 -20.38 19.24 -3.38
C VAL A 62 -19.98 19.80 -4.74
N ALA A 63 -19.40 21.00 -4.82
CA ALA A 63 -18.97 21.62 -6.06
C ALA A 63 -18.03 20.71 -6.88
N THR A 64 -17.08 20.04 -6.22
CA THR A 64 -16.21 19.04 -6.88
C THR A 64 -17.01 17.89 -7.47
N VAL A 65 -17.92 17.29 -6.70
CA VAL A 65 -18.76 16.18 -7.15
C VAL A 65 -19.67 16.58 -8.30
N LEU A 66 -20.27 17.78 -8.23
CA LEU A 66 -21.14 18.29 -9.31
C LEU A 66 -20.32 18.53 -10.60
N PHE A 67 -19.10 19.07 -10.47
CA PHE A 67 -18.21 19.31 -11.60
C PHE A 67 -17.71 17.99 -12.22
N GLU A 68 -17.35 16.99 -11.40
CA GLU A 68 -16.98 15.65 -11.86
C GLU A 68 -18.13 14.92 -12.55
N ALA A 69 -19.36 15.10 -12.06
CA ALA A 69 -20.55 14.50 -12.65
C ALA A 69 -20.92 15.10 -14.01
N ASN A 70 -20.49 16.34 -14.28
CA ASN A 70 -20.72 17.08 -15.51
C ASN A 70 -19.42 17.22 -16.34
N ARG A 71 -18.78 16.09 -16.61
CA ARG A 71 -17.46 16.06 -17.26
C ARG A 71 -17.48 16.70 -18.65
N ASP A 72 -18.52 16.47 -19.44
CA ASP A 72 -18.62 17.01 -20.80
C ASP A 72 -18.80 18.53 -20.78
N GLY A 73 -19.66 19.05 -19.90
CA GLY A 73 -19.81 20.49 -19.67
C GLY A 73 -18.51 21.14 -19.20
N ALA A 74 -17.77 20.47 -18.32
CA ALA A 74 -16.45 20.94 -17.88
C ALA A 74 -15.41 20.95 -19.00
N LYS A 75 -15.41 19.95 -19.89
CA LYS A 75 -14.53 19.91 -21.08
C LYS A 75 -14.89 20.99 -22.10
N LYS A 76 -16.18 21.23 -22.36
CA LYS A 76 -16.63 22.33 -23.22
C LYS A 76 -16.25 23.68 -22.62
N LEU A 77 -16.41 23.84 -21.31
CA LEU A 77 -15.95 25.03 -20.59
C LEU A 77 -14.45 25.22 -20.76
N LEU A 78 -13.65 24.15 -20.61
CA LEU A 78 -12.21 24.21 -20.81
C LEU A 78 -11.83 24.67 -22.22
N ALA A 79 -12.51 24.16 -23.25
CA ALA A 79 -12.25 24.54 -24.64
C ALA A 79 -12.60 26.01 -24.95
N GLN A 80 -13.48 26.63 -24.16
CA GLN A 80 -13.85 28.04 -24.28
C GLN A 80 -13.03 28.96 -23.36
N LEU A 81 -12.23 28.39 -22.48
CA LEU A 81 -11.50 29.12 -21.46
C LEU A 81 -10.22 29.69 -22.07
N ASP A 82 -10.07 31.00 -22.03
CA ASP A 82 -8.77 31.67 -22.26
C ASP A 82 -8.20 32.12 -20.90
N PRO A 83 -7.20 31.40 -20.34
CA PRO A 83 -6.58 31.77 -19.08
C PRO A 83 -6.06 33.21 -19.03
N GLU A 84 -5.63 33.79 -20.16
CA GLU A 84 -5.04 35.13 -20.20
C GLU A 84 -6.06 36.22 -19.88
N THR A 85 -7.34 35.98 -20.20
CA THR A 85 -8.47 36.88 -19.93
C THR A 85 -8.92 36.90 -18.47
N ILE A 86 -8.45 35.97 -17.64
CA ILE A 86 -8.85 35.84 -16.24
C ILE A 86 -7.83 36.57 -15.36
N HIS A 87 -8.21 37.74 -14.85
CA HIS A 87 -7.34 38.58 -14.01
C HIS A 87 -7.49 38.31 -12.49
N ASP A 88 -8.26 37.30 -12.09
CA ASP A 88 -8.39 36.86 -10.68
C ASP A 88 -7.62 35.56 -10.46
N ALA A 89 -6.44 35.65 -9.83
CA ALA A 89 -5.62 34.49 -9.49
C ALA A 89 -6.35 33.47 -8.59
N ALA A 90 -7.28 33.91 -7.74
CA ALA A 90 -8.09 33.00 -6.94
C ALA A 90 -9.11 32.23 -7.78
N ALA A 91 -9.66 32.83 -8.83
CA ALA A 91 -10.52 32.15 -9.80
C ALA A 91 -9.75 31.09 -10.59
N LEU A 92 -8.54 31.44 -11.06
CA LEU A 92 -7.64 30.51 -11.73
C LEU A 92 -7.31 29.29 -10.86
N GLU A 93 -6.99 29.49 -9.58
CA GLU A 93 -6.71 28.37 -8.66
C GLU A 93 -7.94 27.48 -8.43
N ARG A 94 -9.13 28.06 -8.27
CA ARG A 94 -10.37 27.27 -8.14
C ARG A 94 -10.62 26.42 -9.39
N LEU A 95 -10.44 26.99 -10.58
CA LEU A 95 -10.54 26.26 -11.84
C LEU A 95 -9.50 25.14 -11.91
N ALA A 96 -8.23 25.43 -11.61
CA ALA A 96 -7.14 24.46 -11.63
C ALA A 96 -7.40 23.28 -10.68
N LEU A 97 -7.93 23.53 -9.47
CA LEU A 97 -8.30 22.48 -8.54
C LEU A 97 -9.37 21.54 -9.11
N ARG A 98 -10.35 22.08 -9.84
CA ARG A 98 -11.43 21.28 -10.46
C ARG A 98 -10.92 20.50 -11.67
N PHE A 99 -10.11 21.11 -12.53
CA PHE A 99 -9.49 20.41 -13.66
C PHE A 99 -8.51 19.32 -13.22
N THR A 100 -7.78 19.54 -12.11
CA THR A 100 -6.96 18.48 -11.48
C THR A 100 -7.80 17.26 -11.10
N LYS A 101 -9.04 17.45 -10.62
CA LYS A 101 -9.95 16.36 -10.26
C LYS A 101 -10.47 15.59 -11.47
N LEU A 102 -10.64 16.28 -12.59
CA LEU A 102 -10.97 15.67 -13.89
C LEU A 102 -9.76 15.00 -14.58
N LYS A 103 -8.56 15.09 -13.99
CA LYS A 103 -7.28 14.68 -14.58
C LYS A 103 -6.88 15.50 -15.82
N GLU A 104 -7.43 16.71 -15.97
CA GLU A 104 -7.03 17.69 -17.00
C GLU A 104 -5.80 18.47 -16.49
N TYR A 105 -4.68 17.75 -16.34
CA TYR A 105 -3.48 18.24 -15.66
C TYR A 105 -2.80 19.40 -16.37
N SER A 106 -2.71 19.35 -17.70
CA SER A 106 -2.10 20.42 -18.50
C SER A 106 -2.87 21.73 -18.37
N ALA A 107 -4.21 21.66 -18.39
CA ALA A 107 -5.06 22.83 -18.12
C ALA A 107 -4.84 23.38 -16.71
N ALA A 108 -4.81 22.50 -15.69
CA ALA A 108 -4.55 22.91 -14.32
C ALA A 108 -3.14 23.52 -14.14
N LEU A 109 -2.16 23.10 -14.93
CA LEU A 109 -0.83 23.71 -14.95
C LEU A 109 -0.87 25.13 -15.53
N THR A 110 -1.42 25.30 -16.73
CA THR A 110 -1.52 26.63 -17.40
C THR A 110 -2.26 27.66 -16.53
N LEU A 111 -3.37 27.25 -15.90
CA LEU A 111 -4.11 28.12 -14.99
C LEU A 111 -3.28 28.57 -13.79
N ARG A 112 -2.42 27.69 -13.25
CA ARG A 112 -1.58 28.01 -12.10
C ARG A 112 -0.33 28.81 -12.45
N GLU A 113 0.22 28.61 -13.65
CA GLU A 113 1.27 29.48 -14.19
C GLU A 113 0.75 30.92 -14.26
N ARG A 114 -0.42 31.12 -14.87
CA ARG A 114 -1.06 32.45 -14.93
C ARG A 114 -1.37 33.01 -13.55
N ALA A 115 -1.87 32.19 -12.62
CA ALA A 115 -2.15 32.63 -11.26
C ALA A 115 -0.89 33.08 -10.51
N ALA A 116 0.26 32.42 -10.74
CA ALA A 116 1.55 32.83 -10.19
C ALA A 116 2.05 34.14 -10.82
N THR A 117 1.83 34.35 -12.12
CA THR A 117 2.16 35.61 -12.80
C THR A 117 1.34 36.80 -12.28
N LEU A 118 0.05 36.60 -11.96
CA LEU A 118 -0.81 37.66 -11.44
C LEU A 118 -0.51 38.03 -9.98
N GLU A 119 -0.06 37.06 -9.17
CA GLU A 119 0.29 37.27 -7.76
C GLU A 119 1.67 36.67 -7.43
N PRO A 120 2.77 37.21 -7.98
CA PRO A 120 4.11 36.64 -7.82
C PRO A 120 4.62 36.70 -6.37
N ASN A 121 4.10 37.64 -5.57
CA ASN A 121 4.44 37.79 -4.15
C ASN A 121 3.54 36.95 -3.23
N ASN A 122 2.70 36.05 -3.77
CA ASN A 122 1.87 35.15 -2.98
C ASN A 122 2.47 33.72 -3.01
N PRO A 123 3.05 33.24 -1.90
CA PRO A 123 3.76 31.96 -1.87
C PRO A 123 2.84 30.76 -2.15
N LEU A 124 1.52 30.90 -1.94
CA LEU A 124 0.56 29.84 -2.24
C LEU A 124 0.43 29.56 -3.73
N ARG A 125 0.64 30.57 -4.59
CA ARG A 125 0.56 30.39 -6.05
C ARG A 125 1.69 29.50 -6.54
N TRP A 126 2.88 29.77 -6.03
CA TRP A 126 4.08 28.99 -6.29
C TRP A 126 3.97 27.56 -5.74
N VAL A 127 3.47 27.38 -4.52
CA VAL A 127 3.20 26.02 -3.99
C VAL A 127 2.16 25.26 -4.84
N ALA A 128 1.09 25.93 -5.26
CA ALA A 128 0.06 25.31 -6.10
C ALA A 128 0.63 24.96 -7.48
N LEU A 129 1.43 25.85 -8.07
CA LEU A 129 2.13 25.61 -9.33
C LEU A 129 3.08 24.41 -9.22
N ALA A 130 3.88 24.32 -8.16
CA ALA A 130 4.74 23.17 -7.90
C ALA A 130 3.95 21.84 -7.83
N LYS A 131 2.76 21.86 -7.23
CA LYS A 131 1.87 20.68 -7.20
C LYS A 131 1.31 20.31 -8.58
N SER A 132 1.06 21.29 -9.46
CA SER A 132 0.74 21.03 -10.87
C SER A 132 1.95 20.52 -11.65
N ARG A 133 3.17 20.99 -11.37
CA ARG A 133 4.39 20.49 -12.02
C ARG A 133 4.65 19.02 -11.68
N GLN A 134 4.36 18.60 -10.44
CA GLN A 134 4.39 17.20 -10.03
C GLN A 134 3.34 16.30 -10.71
N ARG A 135 2.37 16.90 -11.42
CA ARG A 135 1.32 16.22 -12.19
C ARG A 135 0.96 17.06 -13.41
N ASN A 136 1.85 17.12 -14.40
CA ASN A 136 1.80 18.11 -15.48
C ASN A 136 0.96 17.67 -16.70
N SER A 137 1.07 16.40 -17.10
CA SER A 137 0.33 15.79 -18.21
C SER A 137 0.12 14.30 -17.92
N TRP A 138 -0.39 13.55 -18.90
CA TRP A 138 -0.67 12.11 -18.78
C TRP A 138 0.31 11.32 -19.65
N GLY A 139 0.77 10.16 -19.18
CA GLY A 139 1.65 9.29 -19.96
C GLY A 139 2.72 8.56 -19.17
N ALA A 140 2.93 8.90 -17.90
CA ALA A 140 3.85 8.16 -17.04
C ALA A 140 3.27 6.78 -16.68
N VAL A 141 4.14 5.88 -16.24
CA VAL A 141 3.74 4.64 -15.58
C VAL A 141 3.75 4.86 -14.07
N VAL A 142 2.61 4.61 -13.41
CA VAL A 142 2.43 4.78 -11.97
C VAL A 142 1.87 3.52 -11.34
N HIS A 143 2.08 3.34 -10.04
CA HIS A 143 1.59 2.18 -9.31
C HIS A 143 0.22 2.43 -8.66
N ASP A 144 -0.81 1.72 -9.11
CA ASP A 144 -2.10 1.55 -8.42
C ASP A 144 -2.04 0.32 -7.47
N PRO A 145 -2.53 0.43 -6.22
CA PRO A 145 -2.43 -0.64 -5.22
C PRO A 145 -3.29 -1.88 -5.52
N VAL A 146 -4.17 -1.83 -6.53
CA VAL A 146 -5.00 -2.96 -6.94
C VAL A 146 -4.62 -3.39 -8.35
N ALA A 147 -4.67 -2.48 -9.31
CA ALA A 147 -4.40 -2.81 -10.72
C ALA A 147 -2.90 -2.97 -11.05
N GLY A 148 -2.01 -2.53 -10.16
CA GLY A 148 -0.57 -2.48 -10.37
C GLY A 148 -0.15 -1.31 -11.24
N LEU A 149 0.80 -1.52 -12.16
CA LEU A 149 1.29 -0.49 -13.06
C LEU A 149 0.18 -0.03 -14.03
N GLU A 150 0.01 1.29 -14.10
CA GLU A 150 -1.06 1.98 -14.82
C GLU A 150 -0.54 3.25 -15.50
N HIS A 151 -1.24 3.71 -16.53
CA HIS A 151 -1.01 5.06 -17.03
C HIS A 151 -1.37 6.09 -15.95
N GLY A 152 -0.50 7.07 -15.79
CA GLY A 152 -0.57 8.08 -14.74
C GLY A 152 -0.04 9.44 -15.17
N PRO A 153 -0.06 10.40 -14.23
CA PRO A 153 0.46 11.73 -14.50
C PRO A 153 2.00 11.72 -14.54
N THR A 154 2.57 12.45 -15.49
CA THR A 154 4.00 12.78 -15.53
C THR A 154 4.34 13.89 -14.53
N SER A 155 5.62 13.98 -14.14
CA SER A 155 6.13 14.96 -13.19
C SER A 155 7.31 15.71 -13.80
N ASP A 156 7.30 17.04 -13.67
CA ASP A 156 8.44 17.92 -13.91
C ASP A 156 9.02 18.35 -12.57
N THR A 157 9.89 17.49 -12.03
CA THR A 157 10.44 17.65 -10.67
C THR A 157 11.34 18.88 -10.56
N THR A 158 12.09 19.23 -11.61
CA THR A 158 12.98 20.40 -11.62
C THR A 158 12.17 21.68 -11.54
N ALA A 159 11.16 21.86 -12.40
CA ALA A 159 10.31 23.05 -12.34
C ALA A 159 9.46 23.09 -11.05
N ALA A 160 9.08 21.94 -10.49
CA ALA A 160 8.42 21.88 -9.20
C ALA A 160 9.34 22.38 -8.06
N ARG A 161 10.63 22.03 -8.10
CA ARG A 161 11.64 22.48 -7.14
C ARG A 161 11.86 23.98 -7.24
N GLU A 162 12.02 24.51 -8.46
CA GLU A 162 12.14 25.94 -8.71
C GLU A 162 10.94 26.73 -8.18
N ALA A 163 9.72 26.27 -8.46
CA ALA A 163 8.51 26.90 -7.92
C ALA A 163 8.47 26.89 -6.38
N LEU A 164 8.91 25.82 -5.72
CA LEU A 164 8.98 25.79 -4.25
C LEU A 164 10.11 26.67 -3.69
N ALA A 165 11.23 26.81 -4.41
CA ALA A 165 12.28 27.75 -4.06
C ALA A 165 11.74 29.19 -4.10
N THR A 166 11.05 29.59 -5.17
CA THR A 166 10.40 30.91 -5.26
C THR A 166 9.36 31.10 -4.16
N ALA A 167 8.56 30.08 -3.84
CA ALA A 167 7.61 30.15 -2.72
C ALA A 167 8.31 30.44 -1.39
N GLN A 168 9.51 29.88 -1.19
CA GLN A 168 10.30 30.05 0.03
C GLN A 168 10.97 31.42 0.07
N ASP A 169 11.47 31.93 -1.06
CA ASP A 169 12.02 33.29 -1.12
C ASP A 169 10.97 34.35 -0.76
N VAL A 170 9.73 34.15 -1.23
CA VAL A 170 8.59 35.01 -0.91
C VAL A 170 8.16 34.90 0.56
N ALA A 171 8.30 33.72 1.18
CA ALA A 171 7.91 33.49 2.57
C ALA A 171 8.88 32.55 3.30
N PRO A 172 10.07 33.04 3.70
CA PRO A 172 11.17 32.20 4.19
C PRO A 172 10.81 31.39 5.43
N GLU A 173 10.08 32.01 6.35
CA GLU A 173 9.69 31.43 7.64
C GLU A 173 8.34 30.70 7.60
N SER A 174 7.80 30.41 6.42
CA SER A 174 6.48 29.76 6.29
C SER A 174 6.57 28.25 6.54
N PRO A 175 5.99 27.71 7.63
CA PRO A 175 6.03 26.28 7.91
C PRO A 175 5.24 25.47 6.88
N PHE A 176 4.32 26.10 6.15
CA PHE A 176 3.60 25.44 5.06
C PHE A 176 4.50 25.25 3.82
N VAL A 177 5.27 26.27 3.44
CA VAL A 177 6.19 26.19 2.29
C VAL A 177 7.33 25.22 2.59
N MET A 178 7.95 25.34 3.77
CA MET A 178 8.99 24.40 4.23
C MET A 178 8.49 22.95 4.19
N HIS A 179 7.26 22.70 4.66
CA HIS A 179 6.67 21.37 4.62
C HIS A 179 6.50 20.83 3.19
N GLU A 180 5.96 21.63 2.27
CA GLU A 180 5.74 21.19 0.89
C GLU A 180 7.06 20.99 0.13
N ARG A 181 8.05 21.87 0.34
CA ARG A 181 9.41 21.68 -0.18
C ARG A 181 10.07 20.44 0.42
N GLY A 182 9.98 20.27 1.74
CA GLY A 182 10.52 19.11 2.44
C GLY A 182 9.98 17.78 1.88
N LYS A 183 8.68 17.72 1.55
CA LYS A 183 8.08 16.55 0.88
C LYS A 183 8.64 16.31 -0.52
N LEU A 184 8.86 17.35 -1.32
CA LEU A 184 9.40 17.22 -2.66
C LEU A 184 10.84 16.71 -2.61
N GLU A 185 11.71 17.37 -1.85
CA GLU A 185 13.12 16.97 -1.76
C GLU A 185 13.26 15.55 -1.22
N PHE A 186 12.48 15.21 -0.20
CA PHE A 186 12.46 13.86 0.36
C PHE A 186 12.03 12.80 -0.67
N ALA A 187 11.02 13.10 -1.49
CA ALA A 187 10.52 12.16 -2.50
C ALA A 187 11.47 11.98 -3.70
N HIS A 188 12.37 12.95 -3.96
CA HIS A 188 13.18 13.02 -5.17
C HIS A 188 14.69 13.05 -4.92
N GLY A 189 15.15 12.39 -3.85
CA GLY A 189 16.55 12.00 -3.65
C GLY A 189 17.30 12.80 -2.57
N ASP A 190 16.98 14.07 -2.35
CA ASP A 190 17.56 14.88 -1.28
C ASP A 190 16.77 14.73 0.03
N TRP A 191 16.76 13.48 0.53
CA TRP A 191 16.09 13.13 1.76
C TRP A 191 16.68 13.79 3.02
N PRO A 192 17.99 14.12 3.14
CA PRO A 192 18.49 14.85 4.29
C PRO A 192 17.88 16.25 4.39
N THR A 193 17.91 17.04 3.31
CA THR A 193 17.28 18.37 3.28
C THR A 193 15.77 18.26 3.47
N GLY A 194 15.14 17.31 2.80
CA GLY A 194 13.71 17.07 2.91
C GLY A 194 13.26 16.79 4.35
N LEU A 195 14.00 15.93 5.06
CA LEU A 195 13.71 15.56 6.45
C LEU A 195 13.89 16.75 7.41
N GLU A 196 14.92 17.56 7.21
CA GLU A 196 15.17 18.74 8.03
C GLU A 196 14.04 19.77 7.89
N LEU A 197 13.63 20.07 6.65
CA LEU A 197 12.53 20.99 6.37
C LEU A 197 11.19 20.50 6.96
N LEU A 198 10.91 19.19 6.88
CA LEU A 198 9.73 18.58 7.50
C LEU A 198 9.76 18.73 9.03
N ARG A 199 10.92 18.53 9.65
CA ARG A 199 11.12 18.68 11.09
C ARG A 199 10.87 20.11 11.54
N GLN A 200 11.51 21.09 10.89
CA GLN A 200 11.31 22.51 11.20
C GLN A 200 9.85 22.90 11.06
N ALA A 201 9.20 22.52 9.96
CA ALA A 201 7.79 22.81 9.74
C ALA A 201 6.86 22.22 10.81
N ALA A 202 7.13 20.99 11.28
CA ALA A 202 6.35 20.34 12.33
C ALA A 202 6.55 21.00 13.71
N GLN A 203 7.76 21.51 13.99
CA GLN A 203 8.09 22.20 15.24
C GLN A 203 7.54 23.63 15.29
N MET A 204 7.68 24.40 14.20
CA MET A 204 7.21 25.79 14.12
C MET A 204 5.69 25.90 14.19
N GLU A 205 4.98 24.97 13.56
CA GLU A 205 3.52 24.93 13.62
C GLU A 205 3.04 23.48 13.76
N PRO A 206 2.92 22.99 15.01
CA PRO A 206 2.47 21.63 15.29
C PRO A 206 1.09 21.35 14.71
N GLN A 207 1.04 20.46 13.72
CA GLN A 207 -0.19 19.97 13.12
C GLN A 207 -0.10 18.47 12.92
N VAL A 208 -1.22 17.78 13.13
CA VAL A 208 -1.31 16.32 13.02
C VAL A 208 -0.79 15.81 11.68
N GLN A 209 -1.09 16.50 10.58
CA GLN A 209 -0.62 16.09 9.25
C GLN A 209 0.91 16.22 9.10
N ARG A 210 1.51 17.30 9.62
CA ARG A 210 2.97 17.51 9.53
C ARG A 210 3.73 16.47 10.35
N TRP A 211 3.25 16.17 11.55
CA TRP A 211 3.81 15.10 12.38
C TRP A 211 3.67 13.73 11.73
N ASN A 212 2.52 13.43 11.10
CA ASN A 212 2.35 12.19 10.34
C ASN A 212 3.30 12.10 9.14
N ASP A 213 3.47 13.20 8.40
CA ASP A 213 4.37 13.23 7.22
C ASP A 213 5.84 13.09 7.65
N LEU A 214 6.25 13.75 8.74
CA LEU A 214 7.57 13.60 9.36
C LEU A 214 7.81 12.17 9.86
N ALA A 215 6.85 11.59 10.58
CA ALA A 215 6.93 10.20 11.02
C ALA A 215 7.05 9.23 9.85
N ALA A 216 6.29 9.48 8.77
CA ALA A 216 6.36 8.69 7.54
C ALA A 216 7.70 8.83 6.80
N ALA A 217 8.39 9.96 6.93
CA ALA A 217 9.75 10.17 6.42
C ALA A 217 10.79 9.39 7.25
N TYR A 218 10.76 9.49 8.58
CA TYR A 218 11.69 8.78 9.47
C TYR A 218 11.69 7.25 9.27
N ARG A 219 10.53 6.65 8.99
CA ARG A 219 10.42 5.19 8.78
C ARG A 219 10.86 4.68 7.42
N LYS A 220 11.25 5.57 6.50
CA LYS A 220 11.64 5.15 5.14
C LYS A 220 12.93 4.34 5.19
N PRO A 221 13.10 3.32 4.35
CA PRO A 221 14.23 2.40 4.50
C PRO A 221 15.62 3.03 4.51
N HIS A 222 15.83 4.13 3.77
CA HIS A 222 17.11 4.86 3.73
C HIS A 222 17.33 5.79 4.94
N VAL A 223 16.30 6.05 5.76
CA VAL A 223 16.41 6.80 7.03
C VAL A 223 16.41 5.82 8.21
N ALA A 224 15.41 4.93 8.25
CA ALA A 224 15.21 3.86 9.22
C ALA A 224 15.29 4.28 10.70
N ASP A 225 14.95 5.53 11.02
CA ASP A 225 14.92 6.06 12.39
C ASP A 225 13.56 5.77 13.02
N LEU A 226 13.40 4.54 13.50
CA LEU A 226 12.12 4.02 13.99
C LEU A 226 11.67 4.72 15.28
N ASP A 227 12.61 5.11 16.14
CA ASP A 227 12.30 5.80 17.41
C ASP A 227 11.78 7.22 17.15
N LYS A 228 12.45 8.01 16.29
CA LYS A 228 11.92 9.34 15.92
C LYS A 228 10.61 9.25 15.15
N SER A 229 10.42 8.18 14.35
CA SER A 229 9.13 7.93 13.70
C SER A 229 8.01 7.69 14.74
N LEU A 230 8.29 6.86 15.75
CA LEU A 230 7.37 6.57 16.85
C LEU A 230 7.01 7.85 17.62
N ASP A 231 8.02 8.64 18.01
CA ASP A 231 7.84 9.92 18.73
C ASP A 231 6.99 10.91 17.93
N ALA A 232 7.23 11.01 16.62
CA ALA A 232 6.46 11.89 15.74
C ALA A 232 4.98 11.46 15.64
N TYR A 233 4.67 10.16 15.59
CA TYR A 233 3.29 9.68 15.64
C TYR A 233 2.63 9.92 17.02
N GLU A 234 3.38 9.83 18.11
CA GLU A 234 2.88 10.18 19.45
C GLU A 234 2.55 11.67 19.58
N ASN A 235 3.39 12.55 19.02
CA ASN A 235 3.08 13.98 18.94
C ASN A 235 1.79 14.23 18.15
N ALA A 236 1.58 13.52 17.02
CA ALA A 236 0.34 13.60 16.25
C ALA A 236 -0.89 13.14 17.05
N LEU A 237 -0.77 12.07 17.87
CA LEU A 237 -1.85 11.60 18.74
C LEU A 237 -2.12 12.52 19.92
N THR A 238 -1.10 13.15 20.49
CA THR A 238 -1.27 14.13 21.57
C THR A 238 -2.12 15.30 21.08
N LEU A 239 -1.86 15.80 19.87
CA LEU A 239 -2.67 16.86 19.24
C LEU A 239 -4.09 16.40 18.89
N GLN A 240 -4.26 15.16 18.44
CA GLN A 240 -5.56 14.60 18.09
C GLN A 240 -5.65 13.11 18.46
N PRO A 241 -6.12 12.79 19.68
CA PRO A 241 -6.15 11.40 20.19
C PRO A 241 -7.04 10.42 19.43
N ARG A 242 -7.84 10.89 18.47
CA ARG A 242 -8.69 10.07 17.59
C ARG A 242 -8.08 9.86 16.20
N ASN A 243 -6.87 10.35 15.94
CA ASN A 243 -6.27 10.27 14.61
C ASN A 243 -5.88 8.82 14.29
N LEU A 244 -6.61 8.19 13.36
CA LEU A 244 -6.42 6.79 13.01
C LEU A 244 -5.07 6.54 12.30
N THR A 245 -4.62 7.50 11.50
CA THR A 245 -3.34 7.39 10.77
C THR A 245 -2.19 7.39 11.76
N ALA A 246 -2.17 8.35 12.69
CA ALA A 246 -1.15 8.45 13.72
C ALA A 246 -1.12 7.19 14.60
N PHE A 247 -2.28 6.71 15.05
CA PHE A 247 -2.31 5.51 15.90
C PHE A 247 -1.82 4.27 15.17
N ARG A 248 -2.22 4.04 13.92
CA ARG A 248 -1.71 2.89 13.13
C ARG A 248 -0.21 2.99 12.89
N GLY A 249 0.29 4.19 12.60
CA GLY A 249 1.71 4.47 12.45
C GLY A 249 2.49 4.16 13.73
N LEU A 250 2.00 4.64 14.88
CA LEU A 250 2.56 4.37 16.21
C LEU A 250 2.66 2.87 16.49
N LEU A 251 1.58 2.11 16.27
CA LEU A 251 1.58 0.66 16.51
C LEU A 251 2.62 -0.05 15.65
N LEU A 252 2.66 0.27 14.35
CA LEU A 252 3.61 -0.35 13.44
C LEU A 252 5.06 0.00 13.82
N MET A 253 5.34 1.26 14.16
CA MET A 253 6.70 1.69 14.52
C MET A 253 7.13 1.12 15.87
N GLY A 254 6.30 1.18 16.91
CA GLY A 254 6.69 0.66 18.22
C GLY A 254 6.87 -0.86 18.22
N CYS A 255 6.10 -1.62 17.43
CA CYS A 255 6.35 -3.05 17.27
C CYS A 255 7.65 -3.36 16.49
N ARG A 256 8.19 -2.41 15.73
CA ARG A 256 9.48 -2.55 15.04
C ARG A 256 10.66 -1.95 15.81
N ALA A 257 10.40 -0.99 16.69
CA ALA A 257 11.43 -0.23 17.42
C ALA A 257 11.85 -0.99 18.69
N ASP A 258 11.83 -0.34 19.85
CA ASP A 258 12.16 -0.92 21.15
C ASP A 258 11.16 -1.96 21.68
N GLN A 259 9.96 -2.03 21.10
CA GLN A 259 8.86 -2.87 21.56
C GLN A 259 8.45 -2.59 23.01
N ASP A 260 8.44 -1.31 23.44
CA ASP A 260 7.83 -0.91 24.72
C ASP A 260 6.30 -1.13 24.67
N TRP A 261 5.91 -2.36 25.00
CA TRP A 261 4.52 -2.81 25.03
C TRP A 261 3.65 -1.99 25.98
N ALA A 262 4.23 -1.49 27.07
CA ALA A 262 3.52 -0.65 28.04
C ALA A 262 3.25 0.74 27.46
N ARG A 263 4.22 1.35 26.77
CA ARG A 263 4.04 2.60 26.00
C ARG A 263 3.00 2.44 24.91
N LEU A 264 3.06 1.36 24.12
CA LEU A 264 2.06 1.06 23.09
C LEU A 264 0.65 0.93 23.69
N TRP A 265 0.53 0.24 24.82
CA TRP A 265 -0.76 0.06 25.49
C TRP A 265 -1.32 1.35 26.08
N ARG A 266 -0.48 2.20 26.69
CA ARG A 266 -0.90 3.53 27.19
C ARG A 266 -1.47 4.40 26.06
N ASN A 267 -0.82 4.43 24.90
CA ASN A 267 -1.33 5.13 23.73
C ASN A 267 -2.65 4.53 23.22
N ALA A 268 -2.80 3.21 23.25
CA ALA A 268 -4.06 2.55 22.92
C ALA A 268 -5.19 2.94 23.88
N GLU A 269 -4.92 3.01 25.19
CA GLU A 269 -5.88 3.46 26.20
C GLU A 269 -6.31 4.91 25.94
N GLN A 270 -5.37 5.80 25.63
CA GLN A 270 -5.67 7.19 25.25
C GLN A 270 -6.57 7.26 24.00
N PHE A 271 -6.25 6.48 22.96
CA PHE A 271 -7.04 6.43 21.74
C PHE A 271 -8.47 5.94 22.00
N GLU A 272 -8.64 4.86 22.76
CA GLU A 272 -9.95 4.29 23.09
C GLU A 272 -10.76 5.17 24.04
N GLN A 273 -10.09 5.86 24.97
CA GLN A 273 -10.70 6.82 25.88
C GLN A 273 -11.27 8.01 25.12
N ALA A 274 -10.55 8.47 24.09
CA ALA A 274 -10.95 9.60 23.28
C ALA A 274 -12.17 9.29 22.41
N ARG A 275 -12.44 8.04 22.04
CA ARG A 275 -13.59 7.62 21.18
C ARG A 275 -14.97 7.89 21.81
N THR A 276 -16.04 7.70 21.04
CA THR A 276 -17.42 8.06 21.45
C THR A 276 -17.85 7.39 22.76
N ARG A 277 -18.82 8.02 23.45
CA ARG A 277 -19.23 7.65 24.82
C ARG A 277 -19.90 6.27 24.92
N ARG A 278 -20.58 5.79 23.86
CA ARG A 278 -21.26 4.48 23.90
C ARG A 278 -20.24 3.38 24.21
N SER A 279 -20.57 2.53 25.17
CA SER A 279 -19.73 1.43 25.69
C SER A 279 -18.34 1.82 26.18
N ARG A 280 -18.07 3.11 26.48
CA ARG A 280 -16.74 3.54 26.98
C ARG A 280 -16.37 2.83 28.27
N ARG A 281 -17.29 2.73 29.24
CA ARG A 281 -17.04 2.05 30.54
C ARG A 281 -16.58 0.60 30.33
N SER A 282 -17.41 -0.22 29.66
CA SER A 282 -17.10 -1.62 29.39
C SER A 282 -15.81 -1.80 28.59
N ARG A 283 -15.53 -0.88 27.65
CA ARG A 283 -14.29 -0.90 26.89
C ARG A 283 -13.06 -0.61 27.76
N MET A 284 -13.10 0.43 28.57
CA MET A 284 -11.97 0.75 29.46
C MET A 284 -11.78 -0.30 30.56
N GLU A 285 -12.87 -0.93 31.00
CA GLU A 285 -12.80 -2.08 31.92
C GLU A 285 -12.10 -3.27 31.27
N LEU A 286 -12.48 -3.64 30.05
CA LEU A 286 -11.76 -4.64 29.27
C LEU A 286 -10.28 -4.27 29.14
N MET A 287 -9.96 -3.02 28.78
CA MET A 287 -8.56 -2.61 28.64
C MET A 287 -7.76 -2.77 29.94
N ARG A 288 -8.36 -2.44 31.09
CA ARG A 288 -7.71 -2.65 32.39
C ARG A 288 -7.39 -4.12 32.64
N HIS A 289 -8.28 -5.03 32.26
CA HIS A 289 -8.06 -6.48 32.39
C HIS A 289 -7.01 -7.02 31.42
N LEU A 290 -6.82 -6.39 30.26
CA LEU A 290 -5.81 -6.80 29.28
C LEU A 290 -4.42 -6.22 29.58
N ARG A 291 -4.32 -5.15 30.37
CA ARG A 291 -3.05 -4.48 30.68
C ARG A 291 -1.90 -5.41 31.10
N PRO A 292 -2.10 -6.46 31.93
CA PRO A 292 -1.01 -7.35 32.34
C PRO A 292 -0.27 -8.02 31.17
N MET A 293 -0.94 -8.31 30.05
CA MET A 293 -0.27 -8.93 28.90
C MET A 293 0.71 -7.98 28.18
N PHE A 294 0.69 -6.68 28.49
CA PHE A 294 1.51 -5.63 27.88
C PHE A 294 2.64 -5.13 28.80
N THR A 295 2.85 -5.74 29.96
CA THR A 295 4.04 -5.46 30.77
C THR A 295 5.28 -6.08 30.10
N ALA A 296 6.46 -5.53 30.41
CA ALA A 296 7.74 -6.10 29.95
C ALA A 296 7.87 -7.58 30.37
N ASP A 297 7.40 -7.89 31.59
CA ASP A 297 7.57 -9.20 32.22
C ASP A 297 6.30 -10.07 32.13
N ALA A 298 5.45 -9.86 31.11
CA ALA A 298 4.18 -10.57 31.00
C ALA A 298 4.39 -12.09 30.94
N THR A 299 3.71 -12.81 31.83
CA THR A 299 3.81 -14.27 31.93
C THR A 299 2.86 -14.99 30.98
N GLU A 300 3.05 -16.29 30.78
CA GLU A 300 2.07 -17.11 30.05
C GLU A 300 0.69 -17.10 30.70
N SER A 301 0.63 -16.97 32.02
CA SER A 301 -0.61 -16.86 32.79
C SER A 301 -1.34 -15.55 32.47
N ASP A 302 -0.62 -14.43 32.39
CA ASP A 302 -1.20 -13.14 32.02
C ASP A 302 -1.82 -13.16 30.62
N ILE A 303 -1.12 -13.78 29.66
CA ILE A 303 -1.61 -13.93 28.29
C ILE A 303 -2.86 -14.83 28.26
N SER A 304 -2.83 -15.96 28.98
CA SER A 304 -3.96 -16.89 29.06
C SER A 304 -5.19 -16.23 29.70
N ALA A 305 -4.98 -15.50 30.79
CA ALA A 305 -6.03 -14.73 31.45
C ALA A 305 -6.63 -13.67 30.52
N ALA A 306 -5.79 -12.96 29.76
CA ALA A 306 -6.24 -11.97 28.78
C ALA A 306 -7.11 -12.60 27.68
N LEU A 307 -6.73 -13.78 27.17
CA LEU A 307 -7.52 -14.51 26.16
C LEU A 307 -8.90 -14.91 26.69
N VAL A 308 -9.00 -15.40 27.93
CA VAL A 308 -10.29 -15.70 28.57
C VAL A 308 -11.16 -14.44 28.65
N ARG A 309 -10.58 -13.30 29.04
CA ARG A 309 -11.29 -12.01 29.12
C ARG A 309 -11.74 -11.50 27.76
N LEU A 310 -10.92 -11.67 26.72
CA LEU A 310 -11.29 -11.35 25.34
C LEU A 310 -12.47 -12.18 24.86
N ASN A 311 -12.47 -13.48 25.11
CA ASN A 311 -13.58 -14.37 24.74
C ASN A 311 -14.89 -13.94 25.43
N VAL A 312 -14.86 -13.70 26.75
CA VAL A 312 -16.02 -13.20 27.50
C VAL A 312 -16.50 -11.85 26.97
N ALA A 313 -15.59 -10.95 26.61
CA ALA A 313 -15.93 -9.66 26.02
C ALA A 313 -16.58 -9.81 24.64
N SER A 314 -16.07 -10.70 23.80
CA SER A 314 -16.60 -11.00 22.47
C SER A 314 -18.05 -11.50 22.55
N ILE A 315 -18.33 -12.46 23.44
CA ILE A 315 -19.68 -12.98 23.71
C ILE A 315 -20.62 -11.86 24.18
N LYS A 316 -20.15 -10.93 25.03
CA LYS A 316 -20.91 -9.76 25.49
C LYS A 316 -21.04 -8.64 24.45
N GLY A 317 -20.48 -8.82 23.25
CA GLY A 317 -20.46 -7.79 22.21
C GLY A 317 -19.60 -6.57 22.54
N HIS A 318 -18.73 -6.66 23.55
CA HIS A 318 -17.76 -5.62 23.88
C HIS A 318 -16.62 -5.65 22.87
N ARG A 319 -16.36 -4.51 22.22
CA ARG A 319 -15.37 -4.43 21.14
C ARG A 319 -14.42 -3.26 21.32
N LEU A 320 -13.15 -3.53 21.10
CA LEU A 320 -12.13 -2.51 20.90
C LEU A 320 -12.19 -1.99 19.45
N SER A 321 -11.50 -0.90 19.16
CA SER A 321 -11.33 -0.42 17.80
C SER A 321 -10.45 -1.39 17.00
N TRP A 322 -10.58 -1.35 15.67
CA TRP A 322 -9.71 -2.15 14.79
C TRP A 322 -8.22 -2.01 15.09
N PRO A 323 -7.62 -0.80 15.18
CA PRO A 323 -6.18 -0.70 15.46
C PRO A 323 -5.80 -1.25 16.84
N THR A 324 -6.62 -1.06 17.88
CA THR A 324 -6.33 -1.65 19.21
C THR A 324 -6.44 -3.18 19.19
N THR A 325 -7.39 -3.75 18.44
CA THR A 325 -7.43 -5.19 18.21
C THR A 325 -6.21 -5.67 17.41
N SER A 326 -5.70 -4.89 16.45
CA SER A 326 -4.45 -5.21 15.75
C SER A 326 -3.24 -5.23 16.69
N LEU A 327 -3.15 -4.31 17.65
CA LEU A 327 -2.12 -4.35 18.70
C LEU A 327 -2.19 -5.65 19.52
N LEU A 328 -3.39 -6.13 19.87
CA LEU A 328 -3.57 -7.42 20.55
C LEU A 328 -3.08 -8.59 19.68
N ILE A 329 -3.42 -8.59 18.39
CA ILE A 329 -2.96 -9.60 17.43
C ILE A 329 -1.42 -9.62 17.38
N TYR A 330 -0.79 -8.45 17.24
CA TYR A 330 0.67 -8.35 17.23
C TYR A 330 1.27 -8.89 18.52
N ARG A 331 0.77 -8.45 19.69
CA ARG A 331 1.27 -8.92 20.98
C ARG A 331 1.16 -10.45 21.12
N LEU A 332 0.08 -11.05 20.65
CA LEU A 332 -0.10 -12.50 20.66
C LEU A 332 0.90 -13.21 19.73
N HIS A 333 1.15 -12.68 18.53
CA HIS A 333 2.14 -13.25 17.60
C HIS A 333 3.56 -13.18 18.16
N PHE A 334 3.96 -12.04 18.74
CA PHE A 334 5.25 -11.89 19.45
C PHE A 334 5.37 -12.81 20.68
N ALA A 335 4.24 -13.16 21.30
CA ALA A 335 4.19 -14.16 22.37
C ALA A 335 4.00 -15.60 21.85
N ARG A 336 4.14 -15.83 20.54
CA ARG A 336 3.97 -17.13 19.86
C ARG A 336 2.60 -17.79 20.09
N ARG A 337 1.57 -17.00 20.37
CA ARG A 337 0.17 -17.42 20.41
C ARG A 337 -0.47 -17.21 19.03
N MET A 338 0.04 -17.93 18.03
CA MET A 338 -0.37 -17.77 16.63
C MET A 338 -1.86 -18.06 16.43
N LYS A 339 -2.35 -19.23 16.88
CA LYS A 339 -3.77 -19.63 16.72
C LYS A 339 -4.75 -18.58 17.30
N PRO A 340 -4.61 -18.10 18.55
CA PRO A 340 -5.45 -17.00 19.05
C PRO A 340 -5.30 -15.68 18.28
N GLY A 341 -4.09 -15.31 17.84
CA GLY A 341 -3.86 -14.09 17.06
C GLY A 341 -4.57 -14.10 15.71
N PHE A 342 -4.48 -15.19 14.97
CA PHE A 342 -5.20 -15.37 13.71
C PHE A 342 -6.72 -15.52 13.91
N ALA A 343 -7.18 -16.12 15.00
CA ALA A 343 -8.61 -16.14 15.33
C ALA A 343 -9.17 -14.72 15.51
N LEU A 344 -8.48 -13.84 16.24
CA LEU A 344 -8.87 -12.42 16.35
C LEU A 344 -8.86 -11.70 14.99
N ARG A 345 -7.95 -12.09 14.07
CA ARG A 345 -7.93 -11.54 12.72
C ARG A 345 -9.15 -11.99 11.91
N ARG A 346 -9.58 -13.25 12.03
CA ARG A 346 -10.85 -13.74 11.45
C ARG A 346 -12.05 -12.96 12.00
N GLU A 347 -12.10 -12.68 13.31
CA GLU A 347 -13.13 -11.82 13.88
C GLU A 347 -13.11 -10.39 13.30
N GLN A 348 -11.93 -9.83 13.01
CA GLN A 348 -11.82 -8.53 12.33
C GLN A 348 -12.37 -8.58 10.90
N ALA A 349 -12.17 -9.68 10.18
CA ALA A 349 -12.74 -9.89 8.84
C ALA A 349 -14.27 -9.95 8.90
N GLU A 350 -14.83 -10.73 9.83
CA GLU A 350 -16.29 -10.82 10.03
C GLU A 350 -16.90 -9.46 10.37
N ARG A 351 -16.24 -8.73 11.28
CA ARG A 351 -16.65 -7.37 11.63
C ARG A 351 -16.57 -6.41 10.43
N THR A 352 -15.63 -6.62 9.52
CA THR A 352 -15.48 -5.82 8.30
C THR A 352 -16.65 -6.07 7.36
N ILE A 353 -17.03 -7.32 7.14
CA ILE A 353 -18.24 -7.69 6.37
C ILE A 353 -19.48 -7.07 7.02
N ALA A 354 -19.68 -7.24 8.32
CA ALA A 354 -20.84 -6.69 9.04
C ALA A 354 -20.90 -5.16 8.99
N TRP A 355 -19.75 -4.48 9.00
CA TRP A 355 -19.69 -3.02 8.95
C TRP A 355 -19.93 -2.46 7.54
N LEU A 356 -19.37 -3.10 6.52
CA LEU A 356 -19.48 -2.70 5.12
C LEU A 356 -20.84 -3.07 4.51
N GLY A 357 -21.41 -4.20 4.95
CA GLY A 357 -22.55 -4.84 4.31
C GLY A 357 -22.19 -5.40 2.93
N THR A 358 -23.20 -5.68 2.11
CA THR A 358 -23.02 -6.25 0.75
C THR A 358 -22.97 -5.19 -0.35
N THR A 359 -23.41 -3.96 -0.07
CA THR A 359 -23.52 -2.88 -1.05
C THR A 359 -22.26 -2.00 -1.07
N SER A 360 -21.47 -2.07 -2.15
CA SER A 360 -20.28 -1.22 -2.32
C SER A 360 -20.57 0.21 -2.79
N ALA A 361 -21.83 0.53 -3.16
CA ALA A 361 -22.23 1.81 -3.74
C ALA A 361 -21.33 2.24 -4.93
N GLY A 362 -20.99 1.28 -5.81
CA GLY A 362 -20.15 1.53 -6.98
C GLY A 362 -18.69 1.91 -6.68
N HIS A 363 -18.17 1.71 -5.46
CA HIS A 363 -16.80 2.12 -5.13
C HIS A 363 -15.84 0.91 -5.07
N SER A 364 -14.91 0.81 -6.02
CA SER A 364 -13.94 -0.30 -6.11
C SER A 364 -13.12 -0.56 -4.85
N ARG A 365 -12.61 0.47 -4.15
CA ARG A 365 -11.89 0.27 -2.86
C ARG A 365 -12.76 -0.29 -1.73
N HIS A 366 -14.06 -0.02 -1.73
CA HIS A 366 -14.98 -0.65 -0.77
C HIS A 366 -15.12 -2.12 -1.14
N ARG A 367 -15.38 -2.40 -2.43
CA ARG A 367 -15.44 -3.77 -2.95
C ARG A 367 -14.19 -4.58 -2.62
N GLN A 368 -13.00 -4.02 -2.81
CA GLN A 368 -11.72 -4.65 -2.44
C GLN A 368 -11.72 -5.12 -0.98
N LYS A 369 -12.02 -4.22 -0.03
CA LYS A 369 -12.02 -4.58 1.40
C LYS A 369 -13.02 -5.66 1.77
N LEU A 370 -14.19 -5.64 1.13
CA LEU A 370 -15.22 -6.65 1.33
C LEU A 370 -14.77 -8.00 0.77
N LEU A 371 -14.24 -8.01 -0.45
CA LEU A 371 -13.68 -9.21 -1.08
C LEU A 371 -12.53 -9.79 -0.26
N SER A 372 -11.56 -8.96 0.16
CA SER A 372 -10.46 -9.40 1.02
C SER A 372 -10.95 -10.07 2.30
N ALA A 373 -11.97 -9.53 2.95
CA ALA A 373 -12.54 -10.13 4.16
C ALA A 373 -13.26 -11.46 3.86
N LEU A 374 -14.01 -11.55 2.75
CA LEU A 374 -14.70 -12.79 2.34
C LEU A 374 -13.70 -13.88 1.98
N LEU A 375 -12.65 -13.56 1.20
CA LEU A 375 -11.61 -14.52 0.84
C LEU A 375 -10.83 -14.99 2.06
N TYR A 376 -10.53 -14.09 3.01
CA TYR A 376 -9.87 -14.45 4.26
C TYR A 376 -10.70 -15.41 5.12
N LEU A 377 -12.03 -15.33 5.02
CA LEU A 377 -12.96 -16.23 5.69
C LEU A 377 -13.35 -17.44 4.84
N GLU A 378 -12.70 -17.62 3.69
CA GLU A 378 -12.92 -18.75 2.77
C GLU A 378 -14.34 -18.78 2.18
N ARG A 379 -15.02 -17.63 2.16
CA ARG A 379 -16.35 -17.43 1.56
C ARG A 379 -16.24 -17.14 0.07
N TYR A 380 -15.55 -18.03 -0.65
CA TYR A 380 -15.11 -17.82 -2.03
C TYR A 380 -16.26 -17.63 -3.01
N ALA A 381 -17.32 -18.44 -2.88
CA ALA A 381 -18.51 -18.33 -3.73
C ALA A 381 -19.18 -16.96 -3.61
N GLU A 382 -19.31 -16.44 -2.39
CA GLU A 382 -19.86 -15.10 -2.15
C GLU A 382 -18.95 -14.01 -2.72
N ALA A 383 -17.63 -14.14 -2.55
CA ALA A 383 -16.68 -13.19 -3.12
C ALA A 383 -16.78 -13.15 -4.65
N GLN A 384 -16.84 -14.31 -5.31
CA GLN A 384 -16.99 -14.40 -6.76
C GLN A 384 -18.30 -13.75 -7.23
N GLN A 385 -19.44 -14.11 -6.63
CA GLN A 385 -20.74 -13.54 -6.99
C GLN A 385 -20.79 -12.00 -6.87
N LEU A 386 -19.94 -11.42 -6.02
CA LEU A 386 -19.87 -9.97 -5.81
C LEU A 386 -18.99 -9.22 -6.82
N ILE A 387 -18.19 -9.93 -7.63
CA ILE A 387 -17.20 -9.33 -8.54
C ILE A 387 -17.26 -9.86 -9.97
N ASP A 388 -17.78 -11.06 -10.17
CA ASP A 388 -17.94 -11.71 -11.47
C ASP A 388 -19.37 -12.31 -11.60
N PRO A 389 -20.22 -11.80 -12.52
CA PRO A 389 -19.92 -10.80 -13.55
C PRO A 389 -19.63 -9.40 -13.00
N MET A 390 -19.02 -8.56 -13.84
CA MET A 390 -18.67 -7.16 -13.53
C MET A 390 -19.83 -6.45 -12.80
N PRO A 391 -19.62 -5.98 -11.56
CA PRO A 391 -20.73 -5.63 -10.67
C PRO A 391 -21.43 -4.31 -11.01
N TRP A 392 -20.77 -3.43 -11.78
CA TRP A 392 -21.35 -2.20 -12.34
C TRP A 392 -20.52 -1.72 -13.53
N GLN A 393 -21.09 -0.82 -14.34
CA GLN A 393 -20.35 -0.16 -15.42
C GLN A 393 -19.28 0.79 -14.81
N PRO A 394 -17.98 0.56 -15.04
CA PRO A 394 -16.92 1.38 -14.47
C PRO A 394 -16.94 2.80 -15.03
N ALA A 395 -16.67 3.82 -14.18
CA ALA A 395 -16.65 5.22 -14.61
C ALA A 395 -15.33 5.62 -15.30
N SER A 396 -14.32 4.75 -15.29
CA SER A 396 -13.01 4.98 -15.92
C SER A 396 -12.30 3.66 -16.21
N THR A 397 -11.35 3.69 -17.14
CA THR A 397 -10.45 2.57 -17.47
C THR A 397 -9.74 2.03 -16.23
N ALA A 398 -9.13 2.91 -15.42
CA ALA A 398 -8.48 2.50 -14.17
C ALA A 398 -9.44 1.90 -13.13
N GLU A 399 -10.74 2.20 -13.15
CA GLU A 399 -11.71 1.49 -12.31
C GLU A 399 -12.04 0.11 -12.88
N ARG A 400 -12.18 0.01 -14.21
CA ARG A 400 -12.38 -1.27 -14.90
C ARG A 400 -11.25 -2.25 -14.59
N HIS A 401 -10.00 -1.82 -14.79
CA HIS A 401 -8.82 -2.66 -14.50
C HIS A 401 -8.81 -3.16 -13.05
N ARG A 402 -9.16 -2.30 -12.08
CA ARG A 402 -9.26 -2.71 -10.68
C ARG A 402 -10.32 -3.78 -10.45
N LEU A 403 -11.49 -3.67 -11.09
CA LEU A 403 -12.57 -4.65 -10.93
C LEU A 403 -12.22 -5.98 -11.59
N GLU A 404 -11.68 -5.96 -12.81
CA GLU A 404 -11.21 -7.15 -13.52
C GLU A 404 -10.08 -7.85 -12.77
N LYS A 405 -9.12 -7.10 -12.26
CA LYS A 405 -8.04 -7.63 -11.42
C LYS A 405 -8.55 -8.29 -10.15
N MET A 406 -9.51 -7.68 -9.46
CA MET A 406 -10.14 -8.28 -8.28
C MET A 406 -10.93 -9.55 -8.63
N ALA A 407 -11.57 -9.61 -9.80
CA ALA A 407 -12.19 -10.84 -10.27
C ALA A 407 -11.12 -11.93 -10.48
N ALA A 408 -10.06 -11.63 -11.23
CA ALA A 408 -8.95 -12.55 -11.47
C ALA A 408 -8.34 -13.09 -10.15
N ASP A 409 -8.10 -12.23 -9.16
CA ASP A 409 -7.62 -12.62 -7.83
C ASP A 409 -8.60 -13.55 -7.10
N ALA A 410 -9.91 -13.28 -7.19
CA ALA A 410 -10.95 -14.13 -6.60
C ALA A 410 -11.05 -15.50 -7.27
N HIS A 411 -10.73 -15.61 -8.56
CA HIS A 411 -10.61 -16.89 -9.26
C HIS A 411 -9.32 -17.64 -8.87
N LEU A 412 -8.20 -16.93 -8.76
CA LEU A 412 -6.89 -17.52 -8.45
C LEU A 412 -6.89 -18.22 -7.10
N ILE A 413 -7.43 -17.60 -6.05
CA ILE A 413 -7.49 -18.19 -4.71
C ILE A 413 -8.39 -19.44 -4.64
N GLN A 414 -9.12 -19.75 -5.71
CA GLN A 414 -9.90 -20.99 -5.89
C GLN A 414 -9.18 -21.97 -6.85
N GLY A 415 -7.89 -21.79 -7.10
CA GLY A 415 -7.07 -22.63 -7.99
C GLY A 415 -7.34 -22.45 -9.48
N ARG A 416 -7.96 -21.34 -9.90
CA ARG A 416 -8.27 -21.06 -11.32
C ARG A 416 -7.38 -19.94 -11.86
N THR A 417 -6.32 -20.31 -12.55
CA THR A 417 -5.29 -19.38 -13.08
C THR A 417 -5.70 -18.67 -14.38
N THR A 418 -6.62 -19.25 -15.17
CA THR A 418 -6.98 -18.74 -16.51
C THR A 418 -7.41 -17.27 -16.50
N GLN A 419 -8.15 -16.81 -15.48
CA GLN A 419 -8.60 -15.43 -15.42
C GLN A 419 -7.48 -14.43 -15.10
N LEU A 420 -6.49 -14.85 -14.32
CA LEU A 420 -5.27 -14.07 -14.11
C LEU A 420 -4.49 -13.91 -15.42
N VAL A 421 -4.28 -15.01 -16.13
CA VAL A 421 -3.57 -15.02 -17.42
C VAL A 421 -4.28 -14.12 -18.44
N ALA A 422 -5.60 -14.28 -18.60
CA ALA A 422 -6.39 -13.49 -19.53
C ALA A 422 -6.32 -11.99 -19.20
N TYR A 423 -6.46 -11.64 -17.92
CA TYR A 423 -6.31 -10.25 -17.46
C TYR A 423 -4.90 -9.72 -17.74
N ALA A 424 -3.85 -10.47 -17.40
CA ALA A 424 -2.47 -10.04 -17.60
C ALA A 424 -2.14 -9.82 -19.09
N ARG A 425 -2.63 -10.68 -19.99
CA ARG A 425 -2.48 -10.53 -21.44
C ARG A 425 -3.15 -9.26 -21.95
N ALA A 426 -4.40 -9.03 -21.57
CA ALA A 426 -5.13 -7.81 -21.95
C ALA A 426 -4.44 -6.53 -21.42
N ARG A 427 -3.87 -6.59 -20.20
CA ARG A 427 -3.10 -5.46 -19.64
C ARG A 427 -1.77 -5.25 -20.36
N ALA A 428 -1.11 -6.31 -20.83
CA ALA A 428 0.12 -6.22 -21.60
C ALA A 428 -0.09 -5.49 -22.94
N GLU A 429 -1.26 -5.69 -23.56
CA GLU A 429 -1.66 -4.99 -24.79
C GLU A 429 -1.97 -3.50 -24.54
N ASP A 430 -2.69 -3.17 -23.46
CA ASP A 430 -3.05 -1.77 -23.15
C ASP A 430 -1.86 -0.94 -22.63
N LEU A 431 -1.00 -1.54 -21.81
CA LEU A 431 0.19 -0.88 -21.26
C LEU A 431 1.43 -1.77 -21.48
N PRO A 432 2.09 -1.71 -22.65
CA PRO A 432 3.35 -2.40 -22.87
C PRO A 432 4.41 -1.93 -21.86
N LEU A 433 5.07 -2.87 -21.19
CA LEU A 433 6.16 -2.58 -20.26
C LEU A 433 7.50 -3.05 -20.82
N PRO A 434 8.61 -2.38 -20.48
CA PRO A 434 9.95 -2.80 -20.89
C PRO A 434 10.25 -4.24 -20.50
N ASN A 435 10.82 -4.99 -21.44
CA ASN A 435 11.34 -6.36 -21.27
C ASN A 435 10.30 -7.41 -20.84
N GLU A 436 9.01 -7.10 -20.97
CA GLU A 436 7.94 -8.06 -20.68
C GLU A 436 7.88 -9.20 -21.72
N HIS A 437 8.21 -8.90 -22.99
CA HIS A 437 8.33 -9.92 -24.03
C HIS A 437 9.45 -10.92 -23.72
N THR A 438 10.64 -10.42 -23.39
CA THR A 438 11.80 -11.26 -23.01
C THR A 438 11.47 -12.16 -21.82
N PHE A 439 10.80 -11.63 -20.79
CA PHE A 439 10.35 -12.47 -19.69
C PHE A 439 9.30 -13.51 -20.12
N ARG A 440 8.38 -13.14 -21.01
CA ARG A 440 7.39 -14.09 -21.56
C ARG A 440 8.09 -15.25 -22.27
N GLU A 441 9.12 -14.98 -23.06
CA GLU A 441 9.93 -16.02 -23.74
C GLU A 441 10.64 -16.93 -22.73
N LEU A 442 11.13 -16.38 -21.62
CA LEU A 442 11.77 -17.15 -20.56
C LEU A 442 10.79 -18.03 -19.76
N ILE A 443 9.50 -17.68 -19.67
CA ILE A 443 8.57 -18.37 -18.77
C ILE A 443 7.56 -19.26 -19.50
N THR A 444 7.07 -18.85 -20.67
CA THR A 444 5.94 -19.54 -21.34
C THR A 444 6.29 -20.98 -21.66
N GLY A 445 5.49 -21.92 -21.12
CA GLY A 445 5.67 -23.35 -21.35
C GLY A 445 6.96 -23.94 -20.76
N GLN A 446 7.72 -23.18 -19.97
CA GLN A 446 8.94 -23.64 -19.32
C GLN A 446 8.63 -24.24 -17.94
N ARG A 447 9.49 -25.14 -17.47
CA ARG A 447 9.52 -25.61 -16.09
C ARG A 447 10.38 -24.65 -15.28
N ILE A 448 9.77 -24.03 -14.27
CA ILE A 448 10.40 -22.98 -13.46
C ILE A 448 10.73 -23.49 -12.06
N ALA A 449 11.99 -23.44 -11.63
CA ALA A 449 12.36 -23.63 -10.24
C ALA A 449 12.35 -22.29 -9.50
N VAL A 450 11.58 -22.18 -8.42
CA VAL A 450 11.62 -21.03 -7.50
C VAL A 450 12.30 -21.51 -6.21
N VAL A 451 13.50 -20.98 -5.96
CA VAL A 451 14.35 -21.38 -4.84
C VAL A 451 14.35 -20.29 -3.79
N GLY A 452 13.84 -20.59 -2.60
CA GLY A 452 13.81 -19.64 -1.49
C GLY A 452 15.11 -19.58 -0.69
N PRO A 453 15.18 -18.63 0.26
CA PRO A 453 16.38 -18.37 1.04
C PRO A 453 16.49 -19.22 2.31
N ALA A 454 15.55 -20.13 2.58
CA ALA A 454 15.53 -20.87 3.85
C ALA A 454 16.59 -21.98 3.84
N ASP A 455 17.21 -22.20 5.00
CA ASP A 455 18.04 -23.38 5.21
C ASP A 455 17.16 -24.54 5.69
N THR A 456 16.67 -25.35 4.74
CA THR A 456 15.80 -26.49 5.04
C THR A 456 16.57 -27.78 5.27
N GLY A 457 17.89 -27.79 5.05
CA GLY A 457 18.72 -29.01 5.03
C GLY A 457 18.53 -29.90 3.79
N ASP A 458 17.60 -29.55 2.89
CA ASP A 458 17.35 -30.28 1.66
C ASP A 458 18.57 -30.25 0.72
N ARG A 459 18.85 -31.37 0.05
CA ARG A 459 19.93 -31.51 -0.95
C ARG A 459 19.34 -31.78 -2.34
N LEU A 460 18.59 -30.82 -2.84
CA LEU A 460 17.81 -30.93 -4.08
C LEU A 460 18.48 -30.22 -5.28
N GLY A 461 19.78 -29.93 -5.19
CA GLY A 461 20.51 -29.16 -6.20
C GLY A 461 20.42 -29.70 -7.62
N GLU A 462 20.66 -31.00 -7.79
CA GLU A 462 20.57 -31.65 -9.11
C GLU A 462 19.16 -31.56 -9.71
N LEU A 463 18.12 -31.69 -8.87
CA LEU A 463 16.73 -31.55 -9.31
C LEU A 463 16.43 -30.09 -9.68
N ILE A 464 16.90 -29.12 -8.90
CA ILE A 464 16.76 -27.70 -9.17
C ILE A 464 17.39 -27.34 -10.53
N ASP A 465 18.61 -27.82 -10.80
CA ASP A 465 19.33 -27.53 -12.05
C ASP A 465 18.72 -28.21 -13.29
N ALA A 466 17.87 -29.22 -13.08
CA ALA A 466 17.11 -29.90 -14.14
C ALA A 466 15.86 -29.13 -14.62
N TYR A 467 15.49 -28.01 -13.98
CA TYR A 467 14.44 -27.12 -14.50
C TYR A 467 14.98 -26.27 -15.66
N ASP A 468 14.10 -25.65 -16.44
CA ASP A 468 14.52 -24.84 -17.60
C ASP A 468 14.98 -23.43 -17.17
N VAL A 469 14.36 -22.88 -16.13
CA VAL A 469 14.65 -21.56 -15.59
C VAL A 469 14.64 -21.60 -14.06
N ILE A 470 15.64 -20.96 -13.44
CA ILE A 470 15.76 -20.89 -11.98
C ILE A 470 15.64 -19.45 -11.49
N ILE A 471 14.68 -19.22 -10.60
CA ILE A 471 14.34 -17.92 -10.03
C ILE A 471 14.71 -17.87 -8.55
N ARG A 472 15.41 -16.81 -8.13
CA ARG A 472 15.74 -16.54 -6.72
C ARG A 472 15.32 -15.12 -6.29
N PRO A 473 15.02 -14.91 -4.99
CA PRO A 473 14.75 -13.58 -4.43
C PRO A 473 16.04 -12.78 -4.11
N ARG A 474 17.22 -13.31 -4.46
CA ARG A 474 18.53 -12.66 -4.36
C ARG A 474 19.46 -13.27 -5.40
N LEU A 475 20.33 -12.44 -5.98
CA LEU A 475 21.35 -12.87 -6.92
C LEU A 475 22.43 -13.68 -6.19
N MET A 476 22.73 -14.87 -6.72
CA MET A 476 23.87 -15.70 -6.36
C MET A 476 24.59 -16.08 -7.66
N THR A 477 25.85 -15.66 -7.79
CA THR A 477 26.74 -15.94 -8.93
C THR A 477 27.83 -16.95 -8.58
N GLU A 478 28.14 -17.11 -7.30
CA GLU A 478 29.15 -18.05 -6.81
C GLU A 478 28.47 -19.15 -5.99
N PHE A 479 28.85 -20.40 -6.27
CA PHE A 479 28.31 -21.59 -5.60
C PHE A 479 29.47 -22.46 -5.14
N THR A 480 29.53 -22.76 -3.84
CA THR A 480 30.39 -23.85 -3.34
C THR A 480 29.76 -25.20 -3.69
N ASP A 481 30.53 -26.30 -3.60
CA ASP A 481 29.97 -27.66 -3.80
C ASP A 481 28.79 -27.96 -2.88
N ASN A 482 28.82 -27.42 -1.66
CA ASN A 482 27.73 -27.57 -0.71
C ASN A 482 26.51 -26.72 -1.11
N ASP A 483 26.72 -25.51 -1.61
CA ASP A 483 25.62 -24.68 -2.15
C ASP A 483 25.02 -25.35 -3.38
N ALA A 484 25.84 -25.81 -4.32
CA ALA A 484 25.39 -26.49 -5.52
C ALA A 484 24.51 -27.70 -5.19
N ALA A 485 24.93 -28.55 -4.23
CA ALA A 485 24.15 -29.70 -3.80
C ALA A 485 22.80 -29.35 -3.14
N ARG A 486 22.67 -28.15 -2.54
CA ARG A 486 21.48 -27.73 -1.77
C ARG A 486 20.54 -26.81 -2.55
N LEU A 487 21.11 -25.89 -3.33
CA LEU A 487 20.45 -24.75 -3.94
C LEU A 487 20.49 -24.80 -5.48
N GLY A 488 21.18 -25.78 -6.07
CA GLY A 488 21.55 -25.78 -7.49
C GLY A 488 22.74 -24.87 -7.76
N SER A 489 23.28 -24.92 -8.98
CA SER A 489 24.54 -24.28 -9.35
C SER A 489 24.39 -23.06 -10.28
N ARG A 490 23.17 -22.58 -10.54
CA ARG A 490 22.93 -21.42 -11.44
C ARG A 490 21.74 -20.57 -11.02
N THR A 491 21.72 -19.29 -11.43
CA THR A 491 20.58 -18.36 -11.26
C THR A 491 20.21 -17.68 -12.57
N ASP A 492 19.04 -17.97 -13.14
CA ASP A 492 18.60 -17.36 -14.39
C ASP A 492 17.92 -16.00 -14.18
N ILE A 493 17.09 -15.88 -13.12
CA ILE A 493 16.33 -14.67 -12.83
C ILE A 493 16.42 -14.34 -11.33
N SER A 494 16.68 -13.07 -11.03
CA SER A 494 16.68 -12.57 -9.64
C SER A 494 15.60 -11.51 -9.41
N TYR A 495 14.80 -11.70 -8.37
CA TYR A 495 13.81 -10.72 -7.92
C TYR A 495 14.36 -9.85 -6.80
N PHE A 496 14.18 -8.54 -6.91
CA PHE A 496 14.61 -7.60 -5.87
C PHE A 496 13.44 -6.82 -5.28
N SER A 497 13.55 -6.57 -3.99
CA SER A 497 12.74 -5.54 -3.35
C SER A 497 13.22 -4.17 -3.85
N GLY A 498 12.31 -3.20 -3.96
CA GLY A 498 12.65 -1.87 -4.49
C GLY A 498 13.73 -1.11 -3.70
N ARG A 499 13.97 -1.49 -2.44
CA ARG A 499 15.06 -0.92 -1.63
C ARG A 499 16.41 -1.41 -2.12
N ASP A 500 16.50 -2.70 -2.40
CA ASP A 500 17.75 -3.39 -2.68
C ASP A 500 18.16 -3.16 -4.14
N LEU A 501 17.18 -3.00 -5.04
CA LEU A 501 17.42 -2.94 -6.48
C LEU A 501 18.53 -1.96 -6.88
N THR A 502 18.50 -0.71 -6.40
CA THR A 502 19.50 0.32 -6.76
C THR A 502 20.92 -0.06 -6.34
N ASP A 503 21.08 -0.61 -5.14
CA ASP A 503 22.39 -1.00 -4.60
C ASP A 503 22.96 -2.24 -5.32
N PHE A 504 22.08 -3.12 -5.83
CA PHE A 504 22.48 -4.33 -6.55
C PHE A 504 22.64 -4.15 -8.07
N MET A 505 22.30 -2.99 -8.63
CA MET A 505 22.39 -2.75 -10.08
C MET A 505 23.79 -3.03 -10.66
N PRO A 506 24.91 -2.59 -10.06
CA PRO A 506 26.24 -2.87 -10.61
C PRO A 506 26.53 -4.37 -10.68
N VAL A 507 26.27 -5.10 -9.59
CA VAL A 507 26.51 -6.55 -9.52
C VAL A 507 25.63 -7.32 -10.50
N ALA A 508 24.37 -6.91 -10.64
CA ALA A 508 23.46 -7.51 -11.60
C ALA A 508 23.90 -7.28 -13.06
N LYS A 509 24.40 -6.08 -13.36
CA LYS A 509 24.93 -5.77 -14.69
C LYS A 509 26.12 -6.68 -15.03
N ASP A 510 27.09 -6.78 -14.13
CA ASP A 510 28.28 -7.63 -14.34
C ASP A 510 27.88 -9.10 -14.55
N ALA A 511 26.93 -9.61 -13.76
CA ALA A 511 26.41 -10.98 -13.91
C ALA A 511 25.70 -11.22 -15.25
N VAL A 512 24.96 -10.23 -15.76
CA VAL A 512 24.32 -10.34 -17.08
C VAL A 512 25.37 -10.31 -18.19
N GLU A 513 26.38 -9.44 -18.10
CA GLU A 513 27.46 -9.33 -19.08
C GLU A 513 28.33 -10.61 -19.12
N ALA A 514 28.50 -11.28 -17.98
CA ALA A 514 29.16 -12.58 -17.88
C ALA A 514 28.32 -13.76 -18.40
N GLY A 515 27.01 -13.58 -18.59
CA GLY A 515 26.06 -14.63 -18.96
C GLY A 515 25.56 -15.49 -17.79
N ASP A 516 25.90 -15.11 -16.56
CA ASP A 516 25.50 -15.80 -15.32
C ASP A 516 24.06 -15.47 -14.90
N LEU A 517 23.48 -14.40 -15.44
CA LEU A 517 22.11 -13.95 -15.16
C LEU A 517 21.41 -13.53 -16.44
N LYS A 518 20.15 -13.96 -16.63
CA LYS A 518 19.35 -13.58 -17.81
C LYS A 518 18.51 -12.34 -17.57
N MET A 519 17.97 -12.18 -16.35
CA MET A 519 17.07 -11.08 -16.05
C MET A 519 17.02 -10.70 -14.56
N VAL A 520 16.81 -9.40 -14.31
CA VAL A 520 16.40 -8.86 -13.02
C VAL A 520 14.94 -8.44 -13.05
N VAL A 521 14.19 -8.80 -12.00
CA VAL A 521 12.81 -8.35 -11.81
C VAL A 521 12.69 -7.45 -10.58
N GLY A 522 12.40 -6.17 -10.82
CA GLY A 522 12.10 -5.19 -9.79
C GLY A 522 10.63 -5.10 -9.43
N ARG A 523 10.32 -4.59 -8.23
CA ARG A 523 8.93 -4.26 -7.86
C ARG A 523 8.40 -3.09 -8.68
N GLY A 524 7.18 -3.20 -9.20
CA GLY A 524 6.51 -2.13 -9.96
C GLY A 524 6.53 -0.76 -9.25
N LEU A 525 6.37 -0.73 -7.93
CA LEU A 525 6.42 0.52 -7.14
C LEU A 525 7.77 1.27 -7.23
N SER A 526 8.83 0.60 -7.67
CA SER A 526 10.18 1.16 -7.79
C SER A 526 10.44 1.72 -9.19
N MET A 527 9.60 1.40 -10.17
CA MET A 527 9.77 1.84 -11.57
C MET A 527 9.87 3.36 -11.68
N SER A 528 9.10 4.11 -10.88
CA SER A 528 9.13 5.58 -10.88
C SER A 528 10.46 6.18 -10.42
N SER A 529 11.33 5.39 -9.79
CA SER A 529 12.67 5.82 -9.40
C SER A 529 13.69 5.72 -10.54
N PHE A 530 13.32 5.10 -11.66
CA PHE A 530 14.17 4.96 -12.85
C PHE A 530 13.77 6.02 -13.87
N THR A 531 14.59 7.05 -13.98
CA THR A 531 14.43 8.13 -14.97
C THR A 531 15.26 7.91 -16.23
N GLU A 532 16.22 7.00 -16.17
CA GLU A 532 17.08 6.60 -17.28
C GLU A 532 16.42 5.52 -18.14
N GLN A 533 17.05 5.22 -19.28
CA GLN A 533 16.65 4.08 -20.10
C GLN A 533 16.78 2.79 -19.28
N ILE A 534 15.68 2.05 -19.18
CA ILE A 534 15.65 0.75 -18.50
C ILE A 534 16.47 -0.24 -19.35
N PRO A 535 17.53 -0.87 -18.80
CA PRO A 535 18.33 -1.85 -19.53
C PRO A 535 17.49 -3.06 -19.96
N ASP A 536 17.85 -3.71 -21.08
CA ASP A 536 17.08 -4.81 -21.68
C ASP A 536 16.98 -6.07 -20.77
N TRP A 537 17.84 -6.16 -19.76
CA TRP A 537 17.85 -7.22 -18.75
C TRP A 537 17.09 -6.88 -17.46
N LEU A 538 16.53 -5.66 -17.33
CA LEU A 538 15.76 -5.24 -16.16
C LEU A 538 14.28 -5.11 -16.51
N ARG A 539 13.40 -5.81 -15.80
CA ARG A 539 11.95 -5.62 -15.89
C ARG A 539 11.35 -5.20 -14.56
N PHE A 540 10.15 -4.62 -14.60
CA PHE A 540 9.32 -4.43 -13.42
C PHE A 540 8.05 -5.25 -13.54
N TYR A 541 7.72 -6.06 -12.53
CA TYR A 541 6.48 -6.82 -12.58
C TYR A 541 5.26 -5.89 -12.52
N ARG A 542 4.20 -6.28 -13.24
CA ARG A 542 3.03 -5.42 -13.47
C ARG A 542 2.17 -5.24 -12.24
N HIS A 543 1.79 -6.33 -11.57
CA HIS A 543 0.87 -6.29 -10.43
C HIS A 543 1.05 -7.46 -9.47
N ASP A 544 0.71 -7.20 -8.20
CA ASP A 544 0.67 -8.17 -7.11
C ASP A 544 -0.78 -8.66 -6.85
N PHE A 545 -0.94 -9.75 -6.08
CA PHE A 545 -2.25 -10.14 -5.53
C PHE A 545 -2.82 -9.02 -4.65
N SER A 546 -4.06 -8.59 -4.93
CA SER A 546 -4.62 -7.35 -4.37
C SER A 546 -5.65 -7.57 -3.26
N LEU A 547 -6.07 -8.82 -3.04
CA LEU A 547 -7.16 -9.16 -2.12
C LEU A 547 -6.70 -9.70 -0.76
N GLY A 548 -5.45 -9.46 -0.34
CA GLY A 548 -5.00 -9.79 1.01
C GLY A 548 -5.73 -8.96 2.08
N PHE A 549 -6.29 -9.62 3.11
CA PHE A 549 -6.98 -8.93 4.20
C PHE A 549 -6.02 -8.16 5.11
N HIS A 550 -4.83 -8.71 5.32
CA HIS A 550 -3.76 -8.09 6.10
C HIS A 550 -2.45 -8.12 5.33
N GLY A 551 -2.17 -7.01 4.65
CA GLY A 551 -0.93 -6.86 3.89
C GLY A 551 -0.93 -7.57 2.53
N PRO A 552 0.05 -7.24 1.67
CA PRO A 552 0.29 -7.95 0.42
C PRO A 552 1.04 -9.27 0.65
N PRO A 553 1.10 -10.17 -0.35
CA PRO A 553 1.99 -11.31 -0.30
C PRO A 553 3.46 -10.92 -0.10
N MET A 554 4.27 -11.84 0.42
CA MET A 554 5.72 -11.77 0.62
C MET A 554 6.46 -12.09 -0.68
N GLY A 555 7.79 -12.08 -0.63
CA GLY A 555 8.65 -12.27 -1.82
C GLY A 555 8.24 -13.50 -2.65
N ILE A 556 8.15 -14.67 -2.03
CA ILE A 556 7.77 -15.91 -2.73
C ILE A 556 6.36 -15.82 -3.33
N GLY A 557 5.36 -15.41 -2.55
CA GLY A 557 3.99 -15.26 -3.06
C GLY A 557 3.88 -14.29 -4.23
N ARG A 558 4.70 -13.22 -4.24
CA ARG A 558 4.78 -12.29 -5.38
C ARG A 558 5.47 -12.89 -6.61
N ILE A 559 6.56 -13.64 -6.43
CA ILE A 559 7.23 -14.34 -7.52
C ILE A 559 6.26 -15.32 -8.19
N LEU A 560 5.58 -16.14 -7.40
CA LEU A 560 4.59 -17.09 -7.90
C LEU A 560 3.48 -16.36 -8.68
N TYR A 561 2.93 -15.31 -8.08
CA TYR A 561 1.89 -14.50 -8.70
C TYR A 561 2.33 -13.85 -10.02
N ASP A 562 3.59 -13.43 -10.12
CA ASP A 562 4.16 -12.84 -11.32
C ASP A 562 4.38 -13.88 -12.43
N VAL A 563 5.03 -14.99 -12.10
CA VAL A 563 5.34 -16.09 -13.05
C VAL A 563 4.07 -16.69 -13.64
N LEU A 564 3.01 -16.89 -12.84
CA LEU A 564 1.74 -17.46 -13.30
C LEU A 564 1.06 -16.68 -14.43
N GLN A 565 1.35 -15.39 -14.58
CA GLN A 565 0.78 -14.55 -15.64
C GLN A 565 1.29 -14.93 -17.04
N PHE A 566 2.35 -15.74 -17.10
CA PHE A 566 3.05 -16.12 -18.33
C PHE A 566 2.93 -17.61 -18.64
N GLU A 567 1.96 -18.31 -18.03
CA GLU A 567 1.60 -19.69 -18.40
C GLU A 567 2.82 -20.66 -18.41
N PRO A 568 3.53 -20.83 -17.29
CA PRO A 568 4.59 -21.84 -17.19
C PRO A 568 4.00 -23.25 -17.34
N ALA A 569 4.80 -24.21 -17.79
CA ALA A 569 4.39 -25.61 -17.82
C ALA A 569 4.32 -26.19 -16.39
N GLU A 570 5.26 -25.81 -15.54
CA GLU A 570 5.37 -26.26 -14.15
C GLU A 570 6.13 -25.21 -13.34
N ILE A 571 5.81 -25.09 -12.05
CA ILE A 571 6.59 -24.37 -11.06
C ILE A 571 6.99 -25.35 -9.95
N GLY A 572 8.29 -25.57 -9.74
CA GLY A 572 8.82 -26.28 -8.60
C GLY A 572 9.22 -25.31 -7.48
N LEU A 573 8.76 -25.55 -6.26
CA LEU A 573 9.10 -24.75 -5.08
C LEU A 573 10.11 -25.47 -4.20
N PHE A 574 11.26 -24.81 -3.95
CA PHE A 574 12.40 -25.41 -3.24
C PHE A 574 12.87 -24.50 -2.10
N ASN A 575 13.36 -25.09 -1.02
CA ASN A 575 14.06 -24.42 0.08
C ASN A 575 13.25 -23.25 0.66
N ILE A 576 11.97 -23.51 0.90
CA ILE A 576 10.99 -22.57 1.46
C ILE A 576 10.23 -23.30 2.56
N ASP A 577 10.28 -22.79 3.78
CA ASP A 577 9.62 -23.39 4.93
C ASP A 577 8.44 -22.55 5.46
N PHE A 578 8.15 -21.41 4.80
CA PHE A 578 7.20 -20.40 5.26
C PHE A 578 7.35 -20.04 6.75
N PHE A 579 8.60 -19.92 7.22
CA PHE A 579 8.95 -19.57 8.61
C PHE A 579 8.53 -20.63 9.64
N THR A 580 8.39 -21.89 9.23
CA THR A 580 8.18 -23.01 10.16
C THR A 580 9.47 -23.67 10.64
N GLY A 581 10.61 -23.38 10.00
CA GLY A 581 11.90 -23.98 10.29
C GLY A 581 12.68 -23.29 11.41
N GLN A 582 13.99 -23.51 11.41
CA GLN A 582 14.90 -23.10 12.49
C GLN A 582 15.32 -21.63 12.40
N THR A 583 15.47 -21.10 11.20
CA THR A 583 15.90 -19.72 10.96
C THR A 583 14.94 -19.05 9.98
N ALA A 584 14.73 -17.74 10.12
CA ALA A 584 13.91 -17.01 9.16
C ALA A 584 14.56 -16.98 7.76
N PHE A 585 15.89 -17.07 7.73
CA PHE A 585 16.70 -17.08 6.52
C PHE A 585 17.95 -17.95 6.71
N GLY A 586 18.54 -18.44 5.62
CA GLY A 586 19.84 -19.13 5.64
C GLY A 586 20.99 -18.21 6.06
N ALA A 587 22.11 -18.82 6.48
CA ALA A 587 23.31 -18.10 6.90
C ALA A 587 23.81 -17.13 5.81
N GLY A 588 24.22 -15.92 6.21
CA GLY A 588 24.69 -14.87 5.29
C GLY A 588 23.59 -14.13 4.52
N TYR A 589 22.33 -14.54 4.64
CA TYR A 589 21.22 -13.85 3.97
C TYR A 589 20.90 -12.49 4.62
N ARG A 590 20.96 -12.39 5.95
CA ARG A 590 20.75 -11.17 6.77
C ARG A 590 21.72 -11.13 7.95
N GLU A 591 21.75 -9.99 8.64
CA GLU A 591 22.53 -9.81 9.87
C GLU A 591 21.96 -10.65 11.03
N ASP A 592 22.78 -11.00 12.02
CA ASP A 592 22.38 -11.84 13.16
C ASP A 592 21.21 -11.26 13.98
N LYS A 593 21.11 -9.93 14.05
CA LYS A 593 19.97 -9.25 14.72
C LYS A 593 18.62 -9.57 14.07
N ASP A 594 18.63 -10.05 12.84
CA ASP A 594 17.48 -10.44 12.03
C ASP A 594 17.26 -11.97 12.02
N SER A 595 17.78 -12.69 13.02
CA SER A 595 17.58 -14.14 13.16
C SER A 595 16.22 -14.54 13.75
N GLY A 596 15.51 -13.60 14.39
CA GLY A 596 14.20 -13.83 14.99
C GLY A 596 13.44 -12.55 15.30
N LEU A 597 12.30 -12.67 15.98
CA LEU A 597 11.49 -11.53 16.39
C LEU A 597 12.19 -10.75 17.52
N GLY A 598 12.06 -9.43 17.53
CA GLY A 598 12.62 -8.63 18.62
C GLY A 598 12.92 -7.19 18.22
N PRO A 599 13.42 -6.36 19.15
CA PRO A 599 13.60 -4.93 18.90
C PRO A 599 14.49 -4.66 17.67
N TYR A 600 14.02 -3.77 16.78
CA TYR A 600 14.69 -3.38 15.53
C TYR A 600 14.93 -4.50 14.49
N SER A 601 14.48 -5.72 14.74
CA SER A 601 14.58 -6.82 13.78
C SER A 601 13.67 -6.61 12.57
N ILE A 602 14.19 -6.87 11.37
CA ILE A 602 13.39 -6.87 10.13
C ILE A 602 12.38 -8.04 10.09
N VAL A 603 12.64 -9.12 10.83
CA VAL A 603 11.75 -10.30 10.93
C VAL A 603 10.39 -9.90 11.49
N ASN A 604 10.32 -8.83 12.29
CA ASN A 604 9.06 -8.27 12.77
C ASN A 604 8.07 -7.97 11.63
N GLU A 605 8.55 -7.55 10.46
CA GLU A 605 7.68 -7.25 9.30
C GLU A 605 6.87 -8.45 8.84
N ILE A 606 7.39 -9.67 9.01
CA ILE A 606 6.73 -10.92 8.61
C ILE A 606 5.36 -11.06 9.29
N ILE A 607 5.23 -10.65 10.56
CA ILE A 607 3.96 -10.75 11.30
C ILE A 607 3.19 -9.42 11.38
N LEU A 608 3.86 -8.30 11.12
CA LEU A 608 3.27 -6.96 11.20
C LEU A 608 2.63 -6.49 9.90
N ALA A 609 3.24 -6.85 8.76
CA ALA A 609 2.87 -6.39 7.43
C ALA A 609 2.38 -7.51 6.50
N HIS A 610 2.47 -8.78 6.93
CA HIS A 610 2.05 -9.94 6.16
C HIS A 610 1.14 -10.87 6.95
N ASP A 611 0.43 -11.73 6.23
CA ASP A 611 -0.49 -12.71 6.78
C ASP A 611 -0.06 -14.12 6.39
N LEU A 612 0.69 -14.77 7.27
CA LEU A 612 1.28 -16.08 7.02
C LEU A 612 0.26 -17.17 6.73
N VAL A 613 -0.95 -17.09 7.31
CA VAL A 613 -2.03 -18.04 7.04
C VAL A 613 -2.60 -17.80 5.64
N PHE A 614 -2.83 -16.54 5.29
CA PHE A 614 -3.29 -16.21 3.95
C PHE A 614 -2.28 -16.60 2.87
N GLU A 615 -0.98 -16.40 3.12
CA GLU A 615 0.11 -16.82 2.21
C GLU A 615 0.07 -18.32 1.98
N HIS A 616 0.02 -19.11 3.05
CA HIS A 616 -0.06 -20.56 2.99
C HIS A 616 -1.26 -21.03 2.15
N ARG A 617 -2.43 -20.43 2.38
CA ARG A 617 -3.64 -20.72 1.58
C ARG A 617 -3.51 -20.32 0.12
N LEU A 618 -2.95 -19.15 -0.17
CA LEU A 618 -2.73 -18.69 -1.54
C LEU A 618 -1.78 -19.64 -2.28
N THR A 619 -0.68 -20.06 -1.65
CA THR A 619 0.25 -21.03 -2.22
C THR A 619 -0.42 -22.38 -2.46
N LYS A 620 -1.22 -22.89 -1.49
CA LYS A 620 -2.00 -24.13 -1.67
C LYS A 620 -2.98 -24.02 -2.83
N ALA A 621 -3.72 -22.91 -2.93
CA ALA A 621 -4.65 -22.70 -4.04
C ALA A 621 -3.94 -22.71 -5.41
N ILE A 622 -2.73 -22.16 -5.50
CA ILE A 622 -1.92 -22.23 -6.72
C ILE A 622 -1.50 -23.69 -7.00
N ALA A 623 -1.11 -24.45 -5.99
CA ALA A 623 -0.77 -25.87 -6.14
C ALA A 623 -1.98 -26.72 -6.59
N ASP A 624 -3.17 -26.43 -6.07
CA ASP A 624 -4.42 -27.09 -6.44
C ASP A 624 -4.79 -26.85 -7.92
N SER A 625 -4.21 -25.83 -8.58
CA SER A 625 -4.36 -25.64 -10.03
C SER A 625 -3.53 -26.63 -10.87
N GLY A 626 -2.68 -27.44 -10.23
CA GLY A 626 -1.80 -28.41 -10.87
C GLY A 626 -0.52 -27.84 -11.48
N VAL A 627 -0.29 -26.52 -11.38
CA VAL A 627 0.89 -25.86 -11.97
C VAL A 627 2.07 -25.76 -11.00
N LEU A 628 1.84 -25.86 -9.70
CA LEU A 628 2.85 -25.69 -8.66
C LEU A 628 3.03 -26.96 -7.84
N THR A 629 4.27 -27.41 -7.71
CA THR A 629 4.67 -28.55 -6.89
C THR A 629 5.68 -28.10 -5.84
N GLY A 630 5.43 -28.41 -4.57
CA GLY A 630 6.40 -28.19 -3.49
C GLY A 630 7.30 -29.41 -3.29
N TYR A 631 8.61 -29.19 -3.14
CA TYR A 631 9.60 -30.23 -2.91
C TYR A 631 10.26 -30.10 -1.53
N GLY A 632 10.68 -31.22 -0.96
CA GLY A 632 11.29 -31.26 0.37
C GLY A 632 10.40 -30.62 1.43
N VAL A 633 10.99 -29.78 2.28
CA VAL A 633 10.27 -29.06 3.34
C VAL A 633 9.16 -28.17 2.77
N ALA A 634 9.31 -27.60 1.57
CA ALA A 634 8.27 -26.78 0.96
C ALA A 634 7.01 -27.60 0.67
N GLY A 635 7.17 -28.82 0.16
CA GLY A 635 6.07 -29.77 -0.04
C GLY A 635 5.39 -30.14 1.28
N ASP A 636 6.16 -30.44 2.32
CA ASP A 636 5.63 -30.79 3.65
C ASP A 636 4.80 -29.65 4.26
N VAL A 637 5.27 -28.41 4.14
CA VAL A 637 4.55 -27.24 4.65
C VAL A 637 3.29 -26.97 3.84
N MET A 638 3.35 -27.07 2.51
CA MET A 638 2.17 -26.91 1.65
C MET A 638 1.11 -27.99 1.91
N ASN A 639 1.52 -29.22 2.22
CA ASN A 639 0.60 -30.32 2.52
C ASN A 639 0.00 -30.24 3.93
N ALA A 640 0.61 -29.48 4.85
CA ALA A 640 0.08 -29.30 6.21
C ALA A 640 -1.34 -28.72 6.21
N SER A 641 -2.15 -29.15 7.18
CA SER A 641 -3.40 -28.45 7.51
C SER A 641 -3.08 -27.06 8.06
N GLU A 642 -4.05 -26.15 8.03
CA GLU A 642 -3.85 -24.83 8.65
C GLU A 642 -3.56 -24.93 10.15
N GLU A 643 -4.19 -25.89 10.84
CA GLU A 643 -3.96 -26.11 12.26
C GLU A 643 -2.52 -26.57 12.52
N ASP A 644 -2.03 -27.54 11.74
CA ASP A 644 -0.65 -28.02 11.84
C ASP A 644 0.35 -26.93 11.48
N TYR A 645 0.06 -26.13 10.45
CA TYR A 645 0.90 -25.01 10.06
C TYR A 645 0.98 -23.94 11.16
N LEU A 646 -0.16 -23.58 11.77
CA LEU A 646 -0.19 -22.65 12.91
C LEU A 646 0.56 -23.17 14.13
N GLN A 647 0.50 -24.48 14.38
CA GLN A 647 1.27 -25.12 15.45
C GLN A 647 2.77 -25.04 15.15
N LYS A 648 3.19 -25.41 13.93
CA LYS A 648 4.58 -25.28 13.48
C LYS A 648 5.10 -23.84 13.58
N LEU A 649 4.30 -22.84 13.21
CA LEU A 649 4.67 -21.42 13.36
C LEU A 649 4.85 -21.01 14.84
N ALA A 650 4.03 -21.55 15.75
CA ALA A 650 4.15 -21.26 17.17
C ALA A 650 5.41 -21.91 17.80
N GLU A 651 5.82 -23.05 17.28
CA GLU A 651 7.00 -23.80 17.73
C GLU A 651 8.30 -23.33 17.05
N SER A 652 8.18 -22.70 15.88
CA SER A 652 9.32 -22.30 15.05
C SER A 652 10.32 -21.41 15.80
N PRO A 653 11.60 -21.81 15.83
CA PRO A 653 12.67 -20.96 16.33
C PRO A 653 12.89 -19.70 15.48
N ALA A 654 12.55 -19.72 14.18
CA ALA A 654 12.63 -18.56 13.29
C ALA A 654 11.74 -17.38 13.76
N LEU A 655 10.69 -17.68 14.52
CA LEU A 655 9.77 -16.70 15.09
C LEU A 655 9.90 -16.59 16.62
N LYS A 656 11.04 -17.04 17.18
CA LYS A 656 11.33 -16.86 18.61
C LYS A 656 11.65 -15.38 18.87
N THR A 657 11.07 -14.85 19.94
CA THR A 657 11.39 -13.49 20.39
C THR A 657 12.70 -13.51 21.16
N HIS A 658 13.67 -12.72 20.73
CA HIS A 658 14.91 -12.48 21.46
C HIS A 658 14.69 -11.41 22.53
N SER A 659 15.01 -11.72 23.78
CA SER A 659 15.19 -10.71 24.82
C SER A 659 16.54 -10.01 24.59
N ARG A 660 16.58 -8.69 24.74
CA ARG A 660 17.84 -7.93 24.78
C ARG A 660 18.74 -8.39 25.92
#